data_AF-A0A2G5UW16-F1
#
_entry.id   AF-A0A2G5UW16-F1
#
_cell.length_a   1.000
_cell.length_b   1.000
_cell.length_c   1.000
_cell.angle_alpha   90.00
_cell.angle_beta   90.00
_cell.angle_gamma   90.00
#
_symmetry.space_group_name_H-M   'P 1'
#
loop_
_entity.id
_entity.type
_entity.pdbx_description
1 polymer ?
#
loop_
_entity_poly.entity_id
_entity_poly.type
_entity_poly.pdbx_seq_one_letter_code
_entity_poly.pdbx_strand_id
1 'polypeptide(L)'
;MSKFLEVPSIATTKNSFQVAASYYLIEKFRPIFCYVLPDAQDPLEGKEKELIQLMIDNSNHWLRMYGSAEELLENINIYKDFSRSHELVSLSKETYPFRPRIFKSFQNEKYIAKSDLFVILQNMMIEVATPEPFEITRMLAVYLKSREKSAGFKSIEFVKFDEAIFEKMRERMKVEIGEKPVLSVPRMSMEASLEKLRRNIPLTLDNSQKENFDNFLGIFFCISDREAEIPPINTLVTYFLDYKRFTKALGTIIDENPDMFSPRGEDSDEPLTLRVFEDGDQKFLMKEEIFKPTEFDFFRNPNTIPLDTITMKELLESGEIRNVEFIRYPITRAKHRATPIRGPAGGLFILAIDCFFEYLRNLIHGEQILQKLKPTDLPKFLQKLNECDEFNCREENPYFIQTDRPRAITYMDNLHDYLHGLKWQDILKRPAKKVRNVEPSGFTVQDLKNELEHLGLTTIFPEIQDYAEAVYSEVEKHKKERFLRTCDVFDAIEHCQLNCVLERLPKLKKFVHNQKGCHRVHGMKCEKCDAEKPENEKDQKLKILEKELADLKIAHQKILEENQELQQKLLRLSVKNETNEVQIKQPAEKLTQSKLSIDDVNYSNACTSQQNVQCLICEKSMESGVDQIIRCPLCKRRFYEKCAINWIKDHQQCPVCNGDLPIF
;
A
#
# COMPACT_ATOMS: atom_id res chain seq x y z
N MET A 1 7.44 -6.83 -16.10
CA MET A 1 7.32 -6.90 -14.62
C MET A 1 7.04 -8.36 -14.27
N SER A 2 6.50 -8.74 -13.11
CA SER A 2 5.82 -10.05 -13.04
C SER A 2 4.53 -9.93 -13.86
N LYS A 3 4.27 -10.89 -14.77
CA LYS A 3 3.14 -10.84 -15.72
C LYS A 3 1.78 -10.72 -15.03
N PHE A 4 1.65 -11.30 -13.84
CA PHE A 4 0.44 -11.28 -13.03
C PHE A 4 0.04 -9.87 -12.53
N LEU A 5 1.00 -8.94 -12.50
CA LEU A 5 0.84 -7.56 -12.03
C LEU A 5 0.53 -6.57 -13.17
N GLU A 6 0.42 -7.06 -14.40
CA GLU A 6 0.04 -6.25 -15.55
C GLU A 6 -1.47 -6.38 -15.78
N VAL A 7 -2.18 -5.25 -15.87
CA VAL A 7 -3.63 -5.21 -16.09
C VAL A 7 -3.88 -5.48 -17.57
N PRO A 8 -4.60 -6.55 -17.96
CA PRO A 8 -4.92 -6.78 -19.36
C PRO A 8 -5.74 -5.62 -19.94
N SER A 9 -5.55 -5.31 -21.22
CA SER A 9 -6.33 -4.24 -21.89
C SER A 9 -7.84 -4.47 -21.76
N ILE A 10 -8.27 -5.71 -21.97
CA ILE A 10 -9.67 -6.19 -21.79
C ILE A 10 -10.20 -6.05 -20.34
N ALA A 11 -9.35 -5.76 -19.35
CA ALA A 11 -9.75 -5.49 -17.98
C ALA A 11 -9.96 -3.99 -17.67
N THR A 12 -9.61 -3.08 -18.58
CA THR A 12 -9.91 -1.64 -18.48
C THR A 12 -11.04 -1.32 -19.45
N THR A 13 -12.19 -0.89 -18.92
CA THR A 13 -13.35 -0.49 -19.73
C THR A 13 -13.47 1.03 -19.80
N LYS A 14 -14.04 1.57 -20.89
CA LYS A 14 -14.41 2.99 -21.00
C LYS A 14 -15.25 3.46 -19.81
N ASN A 15 -16.23 2.66 -19.39
CA ASN A 15 -17.10 2.97 -18.25
C ASN A 15 -16.29 3.10 -16.94
N SER A 16 -15.43 2.13 -16.62
CA SER A 16 -14.59 2.22 -15.41
C SER A 16 -13.63 3.41 -15.45
N PHE A 17 -13.13 3.77 -16.64
CA PHE A 17 -12.34 4.97 -16.85
C PHE A 17 -13.18 6.25 -16.64
N GLN A 18 -14.39 6.35 -17.21
CA GLN A 18 -15.29 7.49 -17.02
C GLN A 18 -15.70 7.68 -15.55
N VAL A 19 -15.94 6.58 -14.81
CA VAL A 19 -16.24 6.65 -13.38
C VAL A 19 -15.00 7.13 -12.61
N ALA A 20 -13.81 6.56 -12.86
CA ALA A 20 -12.56 7.01 -12.24
C ALA A 20 -12.28 8.50 -12.48
N ALA A 21 -12.48 8.97 -13.72
CA ALA A 21 -12.35 10.37 -14.09
C ALA A 21 -13.37 11.26 -13.38
N SER A 22 -14.63 10.82 -13.22
CA SER A 22 -15.65 11.60 -12.51
C SER A 22 -15.31 11.80 -11.03
N TYR A 23 -14.70 10.81 -10.36
CA TYR A 23 -14.21 10.99 -8.99
C TYR A 23 -12.95 11.87 -8.93
N TYR A 24 -12.04 11.73 -9.88
CA TYR A 24 -10.81 12.53 -9.95
C TYR A 24 -11.08 14.04 -10.14
N LEU A 25 -12.00 14.40 -11.03
CA LEU A 25 -12.27 15.80 -11.39
C LEU A 25 -12.92 16.60 -10.24
N ILE A 26 -12.77 17.93 -10.30
CA ILE A 26 -13.56 18.90 -9.54
C ILE A 26 -15.06 18.63 -9.73
N GLU A 27 -15.83 18.71 -8.65
CA GLU A 27 -17.20 18.19 -8.59
C GLU A 27 -18.12 18.76 -9.68
N LYS A 28 -18.00 20.07 -9.91
CA LYS A 28 -18.75 20.83 -10.90
C LYS A 28 -18.48 20.41 -12.34
N PHE A 29 -17.31 19.82 -12.61
CA PHE A 29 -16.90 19.41 -13.95
C PHE A 29 -17.34 17.98 -14.29
N ARG A 30 -17.77 17.19 -13.28
CA ARG A 30 -18.26 15.81 -13.46
C ARG A 30 -19.30 15.62 -14.57
N PRO A 31 -20.29 16.50 -14.77
CA PRO A 31 -21.30 16.31 -15.81
C PRO A 31 -20.72 16.18 -17.23
N ILE A 32 -19.54 16.77 -17.50
CA ILE A 32 -18.85 16.65 -18.80
C ILE A 32 -18.63 15.18 -19.19
N PHE A 33 -18.32 14.32 -18.21
CA PHE A 33 -18.05 12.90 -18.47
C PHE A 33 -19.34 12.07 -18.60
N CYS A 34 -20.45 12.52 -18.01
CA CYS A 34 -21.74 11.82 -18.03
C CYS A 34 -22.48 11.90 -19.38
N TYR A 35 -22.18 12.90 -20.22
CA TYR A 35 -22.88 13.11 -21.50
C TYR A 35 -22.25 12.40 -22.71
N VAL A 36 -21.12 11.70 -22.55
CA VAL A 36 -20.40 11.04 -23.66
C VAL A 36 -20.70 9.53 -23.72
N LEU A 37 -21.93 9.21 -24.14
CA LEU A 37 -22.41 7.83 -24.36
C LEU A 37 -22.89 7.62 -25.81
N PRO A 38 -22.09 6.92 -26.64
CA PRO A 38 -22.55 6.14 -27.78
C PRO A 38 -22.91 4.70 -27.38
N ASP A 39 -23.40 3.94 -28.37
CA ASP A 39 -23.95 2.58 -28.22
C ASP A 39 -22.88 1.47 -28.05
N ALA A 40 -23.31 0.21 -28.01
CA ALA A 40 -22.50 -0.99 -27.71
C ALA A 40 -21.32 -1.32 -28.67
N GLN A 41 -20.96 -0.42 -29.58
CA GLN A 41 -19.79 -0.50 -30.48
C GLN A 41 -19.07 0.85 -30.49
N ASP A 42 -18.60 1.30 -29.32
CA ASP A 42 -17.91 2.59 -29.18
C ASP A 42 -16.53 2.57 -29.87
N PRO A 43 -16.25 3.45 -30.85
CA PRO A 43 -14.96 3.50 -31.55
C PRO A 43 -13.80 4.01 -30.68
N LEU A 44 -14.04 4.36 -29.41
CA LEU A 44 -13.06 4.84 -28.42
C LEU A 44 -12.82 3.85 -27.27
N GLU A 45 -13.39 2.65 -27.29
CA GLU A 45 -13.07 1.60 -26.30
C GLU A 45 -11.57 1.24 -26.39
N GLY A 46 -10.87 1.22 -25.25
CA GLY A 46 -9.40 1.08 -25.20
C GLY A 46 -8.60 2.26 -25.80
N LYS A 47 -9.23 3.44 -25.95
CA LYS A 47 -8.61 4.68 -26.43
C LYS A 47 -8.87 5.86 -25.51
N GLU A 48 -8.62 5.69 -24.21
CA GLU A 48 -8.93 6.66 -23.17
C GLU A 48 -8.30 8.04 -23.45
N LYS A 49 -7.12 8.08 -24.08
CA LYS A 49 -6.47 9.33 -24.54
C LYS A 49 -7.32 10.11 -25.55
N GLU A 50 -7.87 9.44 -26.57
CA GLU A 50 -8.71 10.08 -27.60
C GLU A 50 -10.02 10.58 -26.98
N LEU A 51 -10.61 9.78 -26.09
CA LEU A 51 -11.81 10.15 -25.32
C LEU A 51 -11.56 11.39 -24.44
N ILE A 52 -10.43 11.45 -23.73
CA ILE A 52 -10.05 12.63 -22.93
C ILE A 52 -9.84 13.86 -23.82
N GLN A 53 -9.16 13.72 -24.96
CA GLN A 53 -8.93 14.86 -25.86
C GLN A 53 -10.25 15.44 -26.35
N LEU A 54 -11.17 14.58 -26.81
CA LEU A 54 -12.54 14.95 -27.19
C LEU A 54 -13.27 15.67 -26.05
N MET A 55 -13.11 15.21 -24.80
CA MET A 55 -13.71 15.86 -23.62
C MET A 55 -13.06 17.21 -23.28
N ILE A 56 -11.74 17.36 -23.43
CA ILE A 56 -11.03 18.63 -23.26
C ILE A 56 -11.53 19.66 -24.27
N ASP A 57 -11.60 19.28 -25.55
CA ASP A 57 -12.01 20.17 -26.64
C ASP A 57 -13.47 20.63 -26.47
N ASN A 58 -14.36 19.73 -26.02
CA ASN A 58 -15.76 20.05 -25.75
C ASN A 58 -16.02 20.63 -24.34
N SER A 59 -14.98 20.77 -23.48
CA SER A 59 -15.15 21.19 -22.07
C SER A 59 -15.56 22.65 -21.84
N ASN A 60 -15.82 23.44 -22.90
CA ASN A 60 -16.03 24.89 -22.81
C ASN A 60 -14.90 25.59 -22.01
N HIS A 61 -13.66 25.13 -22.22
CA HIS A 61 -12.43 25.56 -21.56
C HIS A 61 -12.26 25.19 -20.08
N TRP A 62 -13.11 24.34 -19.50
CA TRP A 62 -13.05 23.95 -18.08
C TRP A 62 -11.92 22.97 -17.75
N LEU A 63 -11.58 22.03 -18.65
CA LEU A 63 -10.58 21.00 -18.37
C LEU A 63 -9.11 21.45 -18.59
N ARG A 64 -8.86 22.69 -19.02
CA ARG A 64 -7.49 23.21 -19.28
C ARG A 64 -6.56 23.19 -18.07
N MET A 65 -7.08 23.16 -16.83
CA MET A 65 -6.23 23.08 -15.62
C MET A 65 -5.50 21.74 -15.49
N TYR A 66 -6.01 20.67 -16.11
CA TYR A 66 -5.47 19.33 -15.97
C TYR A 66 -4.26 19.03 -16.88
N GLY A 67 -3.88 19.97 -17.76
CA GLY A 67 -2.79 19.79 -18.72
C GLY A 67 -3.27 19.19 -20.04
N SER A 68 -2.42 18.38 -20.68
CA SER A 68 -2.78 17.64 -21.90
C SER A 68 -3.67 16.42 -21.62
N ALA A 69 -4.18 15.77 -22.67
CA ALA A 69 -4.95 14.53 -22.53
C ALA A 69 -4.11 13.38 -21.94
N GLU A 70 -2.81 13.32 -22.25
CA GLU A 70 -1.86 12.37 -21.65
C GLU A 70 -1.64 12.63 -20.17
N GLU A 71 -1.51 13.90 -19.75
CA GLU A 71 -1.33 14.25 -18.34
C GLU A 71 -2.59 13.95 -17.52
N LEU A 72 -3.77 14.21 -18.07
CA LEU A 72 -5.04 13.87 -17.42
C LEU A 72 -5.20 12.34 -17.33
N LEU A 73 -4.81 11.57 -18.36
CA LEU A 73 -4.80 10.10 -18.33
C LEU A 73 -3.82 9.53 -17.29
N GLU A 74 -2.58 10.04 -17.25
CA GLU A 74 -1.55 9.71 -16.26
C GLU A 74 -2.11 9.88 -14.84
N ASN A 75 -2.71 11.04 -14.57
CA ASN A 75 -3.21 11.38 -13.24
C ASN A 75 -4.48 10.61 -12.84
N ILE A 76 -5.40 10.32 -13.77
CA ILE A 76 -6.56 9.46 -13.49
C ILE A 76 -6.09 8.03 -13.16
N ASN A 77 -5.07 7.53 -13.87
CA ASN A 77 -4.49 6.22 -13.57
C ASN A 77 -3.83 6.18 -12.18
N ILE A 78 -3.05 7.20 -11.79
CA ILE A 78 -2.47 7.31 -10.43
C ILE A 78 -3.58 7.41 -9.36
N TYR A 79 -4.68 8.09 -9.65
CA TYR A 79 -5.81 8.22 -8.72
C TYR A 79 -6.55 6.90 -8.46
N LYS A 80 -6.70 6.03 -9.48
CA LYS A 80 -7.37 4.72 -9.33
C LYS A 80 -6.46 3.56 -8.89
N ASP A 81 -5.15 3.77 -8.78
CA ASP A 81 -4.18 2.70 -8.49
C ASP A 81 -4.05 2.40 -6.99
N PHE A 82 -5.09 1.80 -6.40
CA PHE A 82 -5.10 1.35 -5.01
C PHE A 82 -5.87 0.04 -4.82
N SER A 83 -5.47 -0.72 -3.80
CA SER A 83 -6.10 -1.98 -3.42
C SER A 83 -7.60 -1.82 -3.19
N ARG A 84 -8.40 -2.67 -3.84
CA ARG A 84 -9.88 -2.62 -3.85
C ARG A 84 -10.46 -1.34 -4.48
N SER A 85 -9.78 -0.64 -5.39
CA SER A 85 -10.36 0.56 -6.04
C SER A 85 -11.60 0.28 -6.88
N HIS A 86 -11.82 -0.96 -7.29
CA HIS A 86 -13.00 -1.39 -8.03
C HIS A 86 -14.33 -1.07 -7.32
N GLU A 87 -14.40 -0.98 -5.98
CA GLU A 87 -15.65 -0.60 -5.29
C GLU A 87 -15.99 0.88 -5.47
N LEU A 88 -15.02 1.73 -5.87
CA LEU A 88 -15.21 3.14 -6.18
C LEU A 88 -15.36 3.38 -7.68
N VAL A 89 -14.47 2.80 -8.50
CA VAL A 89 -14.32 3.17 -9.92
C VAL A 89 -14.85 2.15 -10.93
N SER A 90 -15.46 1.06 -10.48
CA SER A 90 -15.92 -0.02 -11.35
C SER A 90 -17.35 -0.43 -11.00
N LEU A 91 -18.17 -0.67 -12.02
CA LEU A 91 -19.48 -1.26 -11.80
C LEU A 91 -19.33 -2.74 -11.40
N SER A 92 -20.30 -3.25 -10.64
CA SER A 92 -20.35 -4.65 -10.20
C SER A 92 -20.17 -5.67 -11.35
N LYS A 93 -20.69 -5.36 -12.54
CA LYS A 93 -20.61 -6.15 -13.79
C LYS A 93 -19.28 -6.07 -14.54
N GLU A 94 -18.28 -5.37 -14.03
CA GLU A 94 -17.01 -5.16 -14.74
C GLU A 94 -15.87 -5.93 -14.10
N THR A 95 -14.76 -5.99 -14.82
CA THR A 95 -13.44 -6.44 -14.36
C THR A 95 -12.90 -5.60 -13.19
N TYR A 96 -11.77 -6.02 -12.63
CA TYR A 96 -10.90 -5.19 -11.79
C TYR A 96 -10.00 -4.33 -12.70
N PRO A 97 -10.13 -2.98 -12.72
CA PRO A 97 -9.43 -2.12 -13.68
C PRO A 97 -8.18 -1.44 -13.08
N PHE A 98 -7.53 -2.07 -12.09
CA PHE A 98 -6.40 -1.53 -11.32
C PHE A 98 -5.30 -2.58 -11.14
N ARG A 99 -4.08 -2.16 -10.82
CA ARG A 99 -2.90 -3.04 -10.73
C ARG A 99 -2.77 -3.65 -9.33
N PRO A 100 -2.48 -4.96 -9.20
CA PRO A 100 -2.10 -5.54 -7.90
C PRO A 100 -0.76 -4.92 -7.43
N ARG A 101 -0.72 -4.38 -6.22
CA ARG A 101 0.45 -3.62 -5.72
C ARG A 101 1.34 -4.49 -4.83
N ILE A 102 2.64 -4.52 -5.16
CA ILE A 102 3.67 -5.14 -4.31
C ILE A 102 4.23 -4.09 -3.35
N PHE A 103 4.16 -4.42 -2.07
CA PHE A 103 4.70 -3.65 -0.96
C PHE A 103 5.99 -4.32 -0.46
N LYS A 104 6.74 -3.58 0.36
CA LYS A 104 7.96 -4.08 1.00
C LYS A 104 7.86 -3.94 2.51
N SER A 105 8.35 -4.91 3.27
CA SER A 105 8.53 -4.72 4.70
C SER A 105 9.77 -3.87 5.03
N PHE A 106 10.02 -3.60 6.30
CA PHE A 106 11.26 -2.97 6.76
C PHE A 106 12.49 -3.85 6.44
N GLN A 107 12.31 -5.17 6.51
CA GLN A 107 13.25 -6.23 6.15
C GLN A 107 13.39 -6.41 4.62
N ASN A 108 12.67 -5.61 3.82
CA ASN A 108 12.71 -5.59 2.35
C ASN A 108 12.18 -6.89 1.70
N GLU A 109 11.47 -7.75 2.45
CA GLU A 109 10.66 -8.84 1.90
C GLU A 109 9.46 -8.29 1.11
N LYS A 110 8.97 -9.06 0.13
CA LYS A 110 7.84 -8.66 -0.74
C LYS A 110 6.51 -9.10 -0.13
N TYR A 111 5.53 -8.21 -0.11
CA TYR A 111 4.17 -8.47 0.36
C TYR A 111 3.12 -7.98 -0.64
N ILE A 112 1.94 -8.58 -0.61
CA ILE A 112 0.76 -8.17 -1.40
C ILE A 112 -0.49 -8.21 -0.51
N ALA A 113 -1.44 -7.30 -0.72
CA ALA A 113 -2.72 -7.31 -0.01
C ALA A 113 -3.56 -8.52 -0.44
N LYS A 114 -4.21 -9.23 0.49
CA LYS A 114 -5.01 -10.44 0.18
C LYS A 114 -6.15 -10.17 -0.80
N SER A 115 -6.70 -8.95 -0.81
CA SER A 115 -7.69 -8.52 -1.81
C SER A 115 -7.16 -8.49 -3.24
N ASP A 116 -5.89 -8.15 -3.42
CA ASP A 116 -5.30 -7.92 -4.74
C ASP A 116 -4.92 -9.26 -5.42
N LEU A 117 -4.97 -10.36 -4.66
CA LEU A 117 -4.88 -11.73 -5.19
C LEU A 117 -6.07 -12.08 -6.11
N PHE A 118 -7.26 -11.53 -5.85
CA PHE A 118 -8.43 -11.74 -6.73
C PHE A 118 -8.24 -11.04 -8.09
N VAL A 119 -7.46 -9.96 -8.13
CA VAL A 119 -7.03 -9.30 -9.36
C VAL A 119 -5.99 -10.15 -10.09
N ILE A 120 -5.03 -10.75 -9.37
CA ILE A 120 -4.09 -11.72 -9.94
C ILE A 120 -4.83 -12.92 -10.55
N LEU A 121 -5.83 -13.49 -9.87
CA LEU A 121 -6.63 -14.59 -10.41
C LEU A 121 -7.40 -14.19 -11.67
N GLN A 122 -7.93 -12.96 -11.75
CA GLN A 122 -8.52 -12.43 -12.98
C GLN A 122 -7.48 -12.36 -14.11
N ASN A 123 -6.29 -11.81 -13.83
CA ASN A 123 -5.24 -11.62 -14.84
C ASN A 123 -4.73 -12.99 -15.34
N MET A 124 -4.56 -13.97 -14.46
CA MET A 124 -4.27 -15.36 -14.81
C MET A 124 -5.37 -15.99 -15.67
N MET A 125 -6.64 -15.83 -15.31
CA MET A 125 -7.76 -16.36 -16.09
C MET A 125 -7.80 -15.79 -17.51
N ILE A 126 -7.57 -14.48 -17.66
CA ILE A 126 -7.51 -13.83 -18.98
C ILE A 126 -6.32 -14.38 -19.79
N GLU A 127 -5.14 -14.51 -19.18
CA GLU A 127 -3.94 -15.07 -19.82
C GLU A 127 -4.16 -16.53 -20.29
N VAL A 128 -4.80 -17.36 -19.45
CA VAL A 128 -4.97 -18.80 -19.69
C VAL A 128 -6.14 -19.12 -20.63
N ALA A 129 -7.21 -18.32 -20.62
CA ALA A 129 -8.41 -18.59 -21.41
C ALA A 129 -8.37 -17.98 -22.82
N THR A 130 -7.63 -16.88 -23.03
CA THR A 130 -7.68 -16.12 -24.30
C THR A 130 -7.40 -17.00 -25.54
N PRO A 131 -8.22 -16.91 -26.61
CA PRO A 131 -9.35 -16.01 -26.80
C PRO A 131 -10.70 -16.60 -26.32
N GLU A 132 -11.25 -16.00 -25.26
CA GLU A 132 -12.67 -16.14 -24.87
C GLU A 132 -13.38 -14.79 -25.07
N PRO A 133 -14.71 -14.76 -25.19
CA PRO A 133 -15.48 -13.52 -25.25
C PRO A 133 -15.27 -12.62 -24.02
N PHE A 134 -15.34 -11.30 -24.25
CA PHE A 134 -15.35 -10.27 -23.21
C PHE A 134 -16.44 -10.53 -22.15
N GLU A 135 -17.55 -11.06 -22.61
CA GLU A 135 -18.72 -11.46 -21.85
C GLU A 135 -18.39 -12.48 -20.75
N ILE A 136 -17.59 -13.50 -21.05
CA ILE A 136 -17.18 -14.51 -20.06
C ILE A 136 -16.25 -13.87 -19.03
N THR A 137 -15.30 -13.05 -19.47
CA THR A 137 -14.38 -12.32 -18.58
C THR A 137 -15.15 -11.47 -17.54
N ARG A 138 -16.25 -10.83 -17.95
CA ARG A 138 -17.13 -10.07 -17.05
C ARG A 138 -17.90 -10.97 -16.07
N MET A 139 -18.41 -12.12 -16.51
CA MET A 139 -19.06 -13.09 -15.61
C MET A 139 -18.08 -13.64 -14.56
N LEU A 140 -16.82 -13.87 -14.93
CA LEU A 140 -15.77 -14.30 -14.00
C LEU A 140 -15.38 -13.21 -13.00
N ALA A 141 -15.37 -11.94 -13.41
CA ALA A 141 -15.16 -10.83 -12.48
C ALA A 141 -16.29 -10.73 -11.44
N VAL A 142 -17.55 -10.96 -11.82
CA VAL A 142 -18.68 -11.05 -10.85
C VAL A 142 -18.49 -12.21 -9.88
N TYR A 143 -18.03 -13.38 -10.36
CA TYR A 143 -17.71 -14.52 -9.48
C TYR A 143 -16.58 -14.18 -8.50
N LEU A 144 -15.48 -13.59 -8.97
CA LEU A 144 -14.34 -13.21 -8.12
C LEU A 144 -14.73 -12.15 -7.09
N LYS A 145 -15.49 -11.12 -7.48
CA LYS A 145 -16.02 -10.09 -6.56
C LYS A 145 -16.96 -10.68 -5.51
N SER A 146 -17.70 -11.76 -5.82
CA SER A 146 -18.48 -12.51 -4.81
C SER A 146 -17.59 -13.31 -3.86
N ARG A 147 -16.56 -14.01 -4.37
CA ARG A 147 -15.60 -14.75 -3.53
C ARG A 147 -14.79 -13.82 -2.62
N GLU A 148 -14.32 -12.68 -3.12
CA GLU A 148 -13.62 -11.64 -2.33
C GLU A 148 -14.51 -11.12 -1.18
N LYS A 149 -15.78 -10.81 -1.47
CA LYS A 149 -16.75 -10.39 -0.46
C LYS A 149 -17.06 -11.51 0.55
N SER A 150 -17.14 -12.76 0.09
CA SER A 150 -17.47 -13.93 0.92
C SER A 150 -16.32 -14.35 1.84
N ALA A 151 -15.06 -14.01 1.50
CA ALA A 151 -13.92 -14.21 2.38
C ALA A 151 -14.02 -13.38 3.68
N GLY A 152 -14.75 -12.27 3.69
CA GLY A 152 -15.07 -11.54 4.91
C GLY A 152 -13.91 -10.78 5.54
N PHE A 153 -12.92 -10.34 4.73
CA PHE A 153 -11.84 -9.46 5.19
C PHE A 153 -12.40 -8.20 5.86
N LYS A 154 -12.14 -8.05 7.17
CA LYS A 154 -12.60 -6.90 7.96
C LYS A 154 -11.72 -5.66 7.73
N SER A 155 -10.42 -5.89 7.60
CA SER A 155 -9.34 -4.92 7.35
C SER A 155 -8.53 -5.32 6.10
N ILE A 156 -7.52 -4.53 5.73
CA ILE A 156 -6.47 -5.00 4.80
C ILE A 156 -5.50 -5.89 5.56
N GLU A 157 -5.35 -7.13 5.09
CA GLU A 157 -4.28 -8.06 5.46
C GLU A 157 -3.31 -8.22 4.29
N PHE A 158 -2.04 -8.53 4.60
CA PHE A 158 -1.01 -8.84 3.61
C PHE A 158 -0.53 -10.28 3.74
N VAL A 159 -0.10 -10.86 2.62
CA VAL A 159 0.61 -12.14 2.56
C VAL A 159 1.95 -11.96 1.83
N LYS A 160 2.94 -12.81 2.10
CA LYS A 160 4.21 -12.79 1.37
C LYS A 160 3.99 -13.06 -0.11
N PHE A 161 4.66 -12.29 -0.97
CA PHE A 161 4.57 -12.47 -2.42
C PHE A 161 5.71 -13.38 -2.91
N ASP A 162 5.38 -14.64 -3.18
CA ASP A 162 6.24 -15.60 -3.88
C ASP A 162 5.70 -15.90 -5.28
N GLU A 163 6.49 -15.54 -6.29
CA GLU A 163 6.18 -15.72 -7.71
C GLU A 163 6.12 -17.20 -8.13
N ALA A 164 6.81 -18.10 -7.41
CA ALA A 164 6.74 -19.55 -7.65
C ALA A 164 5.37 -20.14 -7.26
N ILE A 165 4.73 -19.62 -6.20
CA ILE A 165 3.36 -20.01 -5.81
C ILE A 165 2.37 -19.58 -6.90
N PHE A 166 2.50 -18.34 -7.41
CA PHE A 166 1.64 -17.85 -8.48
C PHE A 166 1.82 -18.62 -9.79
N GLU A 167 3.04 -19.01 -10.17
CA GLU A 167 3.25 -19.86 -11.34
C GLU A 167 2.64 -21.26 -11.15
N LYS A 168 2.74 -21.85 -9.95
CA LYS A 168 2.06 -23.12 -9.60
C LYS A 168 0.53 -23.00 -9.72
N MET A 169 -0.06 -21.88 -9.27
CA MET A 169 -1.49 -21.60 -9.45
C MET A 169 -1.87 -21.49 -10.93
N ARG A 170 -1.07 -20.78 -11.74
CA ARG A 170 -1.27 -20.64 -13.19
C ARG A 170 -1.21 -21.99 -13.92
N GLU A 171 -0.19 -22.81 -13.68
CA GLU A 171 -0.10 -24.13 -14.35
C GLU A 171 -1.24 -25.07 -13.91
N ARG A 172 -1.67 -25.01 -12.65
CA ARG A 172 -2.89 -25.71 -12.22
C ARG A 172 -4.14 -25.21 -12.94
N MET A 173 -4.31 -23.89 -13.04
CA MET A 173 -5.42 -23.25 -13.75
C MET A 173 -5.49 -23.73 -15.20
N LYS A 174 -4.34 -23.84 -15.89
CA LYS A 174 -4.27 -24.43 -17.24
C LYS A 174 -4.68 -25.90 -17.29
N VAL A 175 -4.30 -26.72 -16.30
CA VAL A 175 -4.69 -28.15 -16.29
C VAL A 175 -6.21 -28.28 -16.12
N GLU A 176 -6.80 -27.58 -15.16
CA GLU A 176 -8.25 -27.63 -14.93
C GLU A 176 -9.09 -26.97 -16.05
N ILE A 177 -8.45 -26.15 -16.90
CA ILE A 177 -9.06 -25.55 -18.10
C ILE A 177 -8.81 -26.38 -19.36
N GLY A 178 -7.66 -27.02 -19.48
CA GLY A 178 -7.22 -27.76 -20.67
C GLY A 178 -8.11 -28.96 -21.02
N GLU A 179 -8.83 -29.49 -20.03
CA GLU A 179 -9.92 -30.45 -20.21
C GLU A 179 -11.13 -29.81 -20.93
N LYS A 180 -11.02 -29.65 -22.26
CA LYS A 180 -12.17 -29.29 -23.11
C LYS A 180 -13.20 -30.43 -23.10
N PRO A 181 -14.46 -30.20 -22.71
CA PRO A 181 -15.48 -31.24 -22.72
C PRO A 181 -15.74 -31.79 -24.12
N VAL A 182 -15.78 -33.12 -24.26
CA VAL A 182 -16.27 -33.77 -25.48
C VAL A 182 -17.78 -33.57 -25.57
N LEU A 183 -18.20 -32.60 -26.37
CA LEU A 183 -19.57 -32.07 -26.36
C LEU A 183 -20.58 -32.93 -27.15
N SER A 184 -21.16 -33.92 -26.49
CA SER A 184 -22.45 -34.50 -26.88
C SER A 184 -23.60 -33.61 -26.39
N VAL A 185 -23.84 -32.48 -27.07
CA VAL A 185 -24.90 -31.52 -26.71
C VAL A 185 -26.28 -32.20 -26.76
N PRO A 186 -27.01 -32.35 -25.63
CA PRO A 186 -28.41 -32.74 -25.66
C PRO A 186 -29.22 -31.57 -26.21
N ARG A 187 -30.18 -31.81 -27.12
CA ARG A 187 -31.14 -30.79 -27.54
C ARG A 187 -31.99 -30.35 -26.35
N MET A 188 -31.62 -29.22 -25.75
CA MET A 188 -32.34 -28.55 -24.67
C MET A 188 -32.70 -27.12 -25.10
N SER A 189 -33.78 -26.58 -24.54
CA SER A 189 -34.26 -25.25 -24.89
C SER A 189 -33.45 -24.13 -24.19
N MET A 190 -33.72 -22.88 -24.58
CA MET A 190 -33.10 -21.72 -23.95
C MET A 190 -33.47 -21.64 -22.46
N GLU A 191 -34.73 -21.90 -22.13
CA GLU A 191 -35.30 -21.81 -20.79
C GLU A 191 -34.70 -22.88 -19.86
N ALA A 192 -34.54 -24.11 -20.36
CA ALA A 192 -33.88 -25.19 -19.63
C ALA A 192 -32.39 -24.89 -19.39
N SER A 193 -31.72 -24.21 -20.32
CA SER A 193 -30.32 -23.78 -20.18
C SER A 193 -30.19 -22.64 -19.17
N LEU A 194 -31.06 -21.63 -19.25
CA LEU A 194 -31.19 -20.52 -18.31
C LEU A 194 -31.48 -20.99 -16.88
N GLU A 195 -32.43 -21.90 -16.71
CA GLU A 195 -32.78 -22.42 -15.38
C GLU A 195 -31.63 -23.25 -14.80
N LYS A 196 -30.96 -24.06 -15.63
CA LYS A 196 -29.76 -24.80 -15.23
C LYS A 196 -28.63 -23.86 -14.82
N LEU A 197 -28.42 -22.74 -15.51
CA LEU A 197 -27.46 -21.72 -15.10
C LEU A 197 -27.87 -21.04 -13.79
N ARG A 198 -29.13 -20.61 -13.63
CA ARG A 198 -29.65 -20.06 -12.36
C ARG A 198 -29.47 -21.01 -11.18
N ARG A 199 -29.65 -22.32 -11.39
CA ARG A 199 -29.39 -23.38 -10.39
C ARG A 199 -27.89 -23.67 -10.14
N ASN A 200 -26.98 -23.18 -10.99
CA ASN A 200 -25.51 -23.28 -10.83
C ASN A 200 -24.86 -21.92 -10.47
N ILE A 201 -25.64 -20.84 -10.30
CA ILE A 201 -25.16 -19.59 -9.71
C ILE A 201 -24.60 -19.90 -8.32
N PRO A 202 -23.42 -19.37 -7.93
CA PRO A 202 -22.93 -19.47 -6.56
C PRO A 202 -23.96 -18.91 -5.59
N LEU A 203 -24.38 -19.72 -4.61
CA LEU A 203 -25.37 -19.31 -3.59
C LEU A 203 -24.94 -18.03 -2.84
N THR A 204 -23.64 -17.75 -2.83
CA THR A 204 -22.94 -16.59 -2.26
C THR A 204 -23.12 -15.27 -3.01
N LEU A 205 -23.69 -15.23 -4.23
CA LEU A 205 -23.97 -13.95 -4.89
C LEU A 205 -24.96 -13.13 -4.04
N ASP A 206 -24.66 -11.87 -3.71
CA ASP A 206 -25.63 -11.00 -3.05
C ASP A 206 -26.77 -10.57 -4.01
N ASN A 207 -27.82 -9.90 -3.51
CA ASN A 207 -28.98 -9.52 -4.33
C ASN A 207 -28.59 -8.63 -5.51
N SER A 208 -27.66 -7.70 -5.34
CA SER A 208 -27.17 -6.87 -6.43
C SER A 208 -26.32 -7.70 -7.40
N GLN A 209 -25.45 -8.60 -6.92
CA GLN A 209 -24.68 -9.51 -7.78
C GLN A 209 -25.58 -10.45 -8.58
N LYS A 210 -26.65 -10.98 -7.98
CA LYS A 210 -27.71 -11.78 -8.64
C LYS A 210 -28.44 -10.96 -9.70
N GLU A 211 -28.98 -9.80 -9.34
CA GLU A 211 -29.67 -8.90 -10.26
C GLU A 211 -28.73 -8.44 -11.40
N ASN A 212 -27.45 -8.19 -11.11
CA ASN A 212 -26.45 -7.84 -12.10
C ASN A 212 -26.10 -9.00 -13.04
N PHE A 213 -26.14 -10.24 -12.55
CA PHE A 213 -25.97 -11.46 -13.35
C PHE A 213 -27.22 -11.77 -14.19
N ASP A 214 -28.43 -11.70 -13.63
CA ASP A 214 -29.69 -11.83 -14.38
C ASP A 214 -29.88 -10.71 -15.42
N ASN A 215 -29.50 -9.47 -15.10
CA ASN A 215 -29.43 -8.37 -16.07
C ASN A 215 -28.29 -8.55 -17.08
N PHE A 216 -27.20 -9.25 -16.74
CA PHE A 216 -26.14 -9.57 -17.69
C PHE A 216 -26.62 -10.63 -18.68
N LEU A 217 -27.27 -11.70 -18.20
CA LEU A 217 -28.00 -12.65 -19.05
C LEU A 217 -29.02 -11.90 -19.91
N GLY A 218 -29.84 -11.03 -19.31
CA GLY A 218 -30.80 -10.18 -20.02
C GLY A 218 -30.16 -9.39 -21.16
N ILE A 219 -29.05 -8.69 -20.92
CA ILE A 219 -28.31 -7.96 -21.96
C ILE A 219 -27.73 -8.92 -23.01
N PHE A 220 -27.17 -10.06 -22.61
CA PHE A 220 -26.65 -11.09 -23.52
C PHE A 220 -27.73 -11.56 -24.49
N PHE A 221 -28.95 -11.79 -23.99
CA PHE A 221 -30.09 -12.22 -24.81
C PHE A 221 -30.81 -11.06 -25.52
N CYS A 222 -30.70 -9.81 -25.05
CA CYS A 222 -31.26 -8.64 -25.76
C CYS A 222 -30.33 -8.08 -26.86
N ILE A 223 -29.02 -8.32 -26.79
CA ILE A 223 -28.11 -8.10 -27.94
C ILE A 223 -28.52 -9.02 -29.12
N SER A 224 -29.11 -10.18 -28.81
CA SER A 224 -29.67 -11.09 -29.82
C SER A 224 -30.92 -10.54 -30.53
N ASP A 225 -31.58 -9.51 -29.99
CA ASP A 225 -32.78 -8.88 -30.55
C ASP A 225 -32.48 -7.60 -31.35
N ARG A 226 -31.21 -7.17 -31.47
CA ARG A 226 -30.82 -5.93 -32.16
C ARG A 226 -29.71 -6.13 -33.19
N GLU A 227 -30.13 -6.56 -34.38
CA GLU A 227 -29.41 -6.47 -35.67
C GLU A 227 -28.01 -7.12 -35.75
N ALA A 228 -27.67 -7.99 -34.80
CA ALA A 228 -26.62 -9.00 -34.94
C ALA A 228 -27.25 -10.40 -34.90
N GLU A 229 -26.67 -11.37 -35.59
CA GLU A 229 -27.17 -12.76 -35.59
C GLU A 229 -27.18 -13.33 -34.16
N ILE A 230 -28.33 -13.87 -33.72
CA ILE A 230 -28.45 -14.58 -32.44
C ILE A 230 -27.32 -15.60 -32.34
N PRO A 231 -26.42 -15.53 -31.33
CA PRO A 231 -25.37 -16.51 -31.16
C PRO A 231 -26.01 -17.91 -31.11
N PRO A 232 -25.65 -18.84 -32.02
CA PRO A 232 -26.33 -20.12 -32.12
C PRO A 232 -26.40 -20.82 -30.77
N ILE A 233 -27.48 -21.57 -30.49
CA ILE A 233 -27.69 -22.16 -29.15
C ILE A 233 -26.50 -23.02 -28.66
N ASN A 234 -25.74 -23.60 -29.59
CA ASN A 234 -24.48 -24.29 -29.30
C ASN A 234 -23.41 -23.35 -28.71
N THR A 235 -23.24 -22.14 -29.26
CA THR A 235 -22.33 -21.09 -28.76
C THR A 235 -22.69 -20.68 -27.33
N LEU A 236 -23.98 -20.51 -27.05
CA LEU A 236 -24.49 -20.21 -25.70
C LEU A 236 -24.21 -21.35 -24.71
N VAL A 237 -24.40 -22.59 -25.14
CA VAL A 237 -24.07 -23.81 -24.36
C VAL A 237 -22.57 -23.94 -24.12
N THR A 238 -21.73 -23.58 -25.10
CA THR A 238 -20.27 -23.50 -24.96
C THR A 238 -19.90 -22.50 -23.87
N TYR A 239 -20.31 -21.23 -23.99
CA TYR A 239 -20.00 -20.19 -23.00
C TYR A 239 -20.49 -20.53 -21.57
N PHE A 240 -21.63 -21.24 -21.45
CA PHE A 240 -22.11 -21.79 -20.16
C PHE A 240 -21.15 -22.83 -19.57
N LEU A 241 -20.67 -23.77 -20.39
CA LEU A 241 -19.74 -24.83 -19.97
C LEU A 241 -18.36 -24.25 -19.63
N ASP A 242 -17.90 -23.27 -20.41
CA ASP A 242 -16.64 -22.57 -20.17
C ASP A 242 -16.71 -21.76 -18.88
N TYR A 243 -17.76 -20.96 -18.65
CA TYR A 243 -18.00 -20.29 -17.36
C TYR A 243 -18.02 -21.27 -16.18
N LYS A 244 -18.68 -22.43 -16.33
CA LYS A 244 -18.71 -23.46 -15.27
C LYS A 244 -17.34 -24.09 -15.02
N ARG A 245 -16.55 -24.35 -16.05
CA ARG A 245 -15.18 -24.88 -15.96
C ARG A 245 -14.24 -23.87 -15.28
N PHE A 246 -14.31 -22.61 -15.71
CA PHE A 246 -13.51 -21.51 -15.17
C PHE A 246 -13.84 -21.20 -13.70
N THR A 247 -15.13 -21.15 -13.34
CA THR A 247 -15.54 -20.93 -11.93
C THR A 247 -15.22 -22.12 -11.03
N LYS A 248 -15.20 -23.36 -11.55
CA LYS A 248 -14.65 -24.52 -10.83
C LYS A 248 -13.15 -24.34 -10.56
N ALA A 249 -12.35 -24.07 -11.60
CA ALA A 249 -10.90 -23.92 -11.46
C ALA A 249 -10.51 -22.78 -10.51
N LEU A 250 -11.18 -21.62 -10.61
CA LEU A 250 -11.04 -20.53 -9.66
C LEU A 250 -11.43 -20.93 -8.23
N GLY A 251 -12.57 -21.60 -8.06
CA GLY A 251 -13.03 -22.09 -6.75
C GLY A 251 -11.99 -23.00 -6.10
N THR A 252 -11.54 -24.03 -6.83
CA THR A 252 -10.54 -24.99 -6.35
C THR A 252 -9.20 -24.33 -6.00
N ILE A 253 -8.73 -23.34 -6.77
CA ILE A 253 -7.51 -22.58 -6.43
C ILE A 253 -7.70 -21.74 -5.16
N ILE A 254 -8.86 -21.12 -4.96
CA ILE A 254 -9.17 -20.32 -3.77
C ILE A 254 -9.33 -21.22 -2.52
N ASP A 255 -10.12 -22.28 -2.63
CA ASP A 255 -10.48 -23.18 -1.53
C ASP A 255 -9.27 -24.00 -1.01
N GLU A 256 -8.27 -24.30 -1.86
CA GLU A 256 -7.04 -25.00 -1.46
C GLU A 256 -5.91 -24.09 -0.94
N ASN A 257 -6.06 -22.76 -0.97
CA ASN A 257 -5.05 -21.82 -0.48
C ASN A 257 -5.65 -20.88 0.59
N PRO A 258 -6.18 -21.42 1.70
CA PRO A 258 -6.97 -20.66 2.67
C PRO A 258 -6.19 -19.51 3.31
N ASP A 259 -4.89 -19.68 3.59
CA ASP A 259 -4.05 -18.66 4.23
C ASP A 259 -3.91 -17.39 3.36
N MET A 260 -3.97 -17.56 2.03
CA MET A 260 -3.92 -16.47 1.06
C MET A 260 -5.29 -15.81 0.86
N PHE A 261 -6.37 -16.59 0.79
CA PHE A 261 -7.70 -16.10 0.41
C PHE A 261 -8.71 -15.94 1.55
N SER A 262 -8.32 -16.23 2.79
CA SER A 262 -9.14 -16.05 4.00
C SER A 262 -8.48 -15.06 4.97
N PRO A 263 -9.24 -14.44 5.89
CA PRO A 263 -8.69 -13.66 6.98
C PRO A 263 -7.76 -14.48 7.88
N ARG A 264 -6.77 -13.83 8.49
CA ARG A 264 -5.84 -14.44 9.46
C ARG A 264 -6.65 -14.98 10.65
N GLY A 265 -6.52 -16.27 10.94
CA GLY A 265 -7.10 -16.88 12.14
C GLY A 265 -6.56 -16.22 13.42
N GLU A 266 -7.37 -16.18 14.49
CA GLU A 266 -6.94 -15.57 15.76
C GLU A 266 -5.72 -16.33 16.34
N ASP A 267 -5.76 -17.66 16.30
CA ASP A 267 -4.70 -18.59 16.73
C ASP A 267 -3.52 -18.75 15.73
N SER A 268 -3.42 -17.93 14.68
CA SER A 268 -2.31 -18.05 13.71
C SER A 268 -0.96 -17.63 14.33
N ASP A 269 0.10 -18.37 14.04
CA ASP A 269 1.49 -18.02 14.37
C ASP A 269 2.06 -16.90 13.48
N GLU A 270 1.42 -16.59 12.33
CA GLU A 270 1.91 -15.59 11.38
C GLU A 270 1.96 -14.18 12.00
N PRO A 271 3.01 -13.38 11.72
CA PRO A 271 3.12 -12.02 12.24
C PRO A 271 1.98 -11.14 11.75
N LEU A 272 1.45 -10.28 12.62
CA LEU A 272 0.45 -9.29 12.25
C LEU A 272 1.08 -8.23 11.33
N THR A 273 0.53 -8.05 10.14
CA THR A 273 1.04 -7.07 9.16
C THR A 273 0.45 -5.69 9.40
N LEU A 274 1.25 -4.73 9.85
CA LEU A 274 0.82 -3.33 10.06
C LEU A 274 1.34 -2.40 8.97
N ARG A 275 0.57 -1.38 8.58
CA ARG A 275 1.00 -0.40 7.57
C ARG A 275 1.72 0.78 8.20
N VAL A 276 2.97 0.96 7.81
CA VAL A 276 3.71 2.20 8.03
C VAL A 276 3.54 3.07 6.81
N PHE A 277 2.75 4.12 6.96
CA PHE A 277 2.52 5.12 5.92
C PHE A 277 3.79 5.98 5.77
N GLU A 278 4.35 6.00 4.57
CA GLU A 278 5.52 6.82 4.23
C GLU A 278 5.04 8.03 3.39
N ASP A 279 5.19 9.25 3.92
CA ASP A 279 4.84 10.50 3.23
C ASP A 279 6.02 11.47 3.25
N GLY A 280 6.79 11.49 2.16
CA GLY A 280 8.08 12.19 2.11
C GLY A 280 9.09 11.58 3.10
N ASP A 281 9.43 12.34 4.14
CA ASP A 281 10.25 11.90 5.27
C ASP A 281 9.44 11.38 6.46
N GLN A 282 8.13 11.64 6.52
CA GLN A 282 7.25 11.29 7.63
C GLN A 282 6.91 9.79 7.62
N LYS A 283 6.84 9.18 8.83
CA LYS A 283 6.47 7.76 9.02
C LYS A 283 5.56 7.56 10.23
N PHE A 284 4.36 7.06 9.97
CA PHE A 284 3.31 6.88 10.97
C PHE A 284 2.37 5.73 10.61
N LEU A 285 1.59 5.26 11.58
CA LEU A 285 0.59 4.21 11.43
C LEU A 285 -0.79 4.76 11.84
N MET A 286 -1.88 4.15 11.36
CA MET A 286 -3.22 4.37 11.91
C MET A 286 -3.31 3.71 13.29
N LYS A 287 -3.78 4.42 14.31
CA LYS A 287 -3.91 3.85 15.67
C LYS A 287 -4.86 2.66 15.69
N GLU A 288 -5.88 2.69 14.85
CA GLU A 288 -6.95 1.69 14.76
C GLU A 288 -6.53 0.41 14.01
N GLU A 289 -5.28 0.32 13.53
CA GLU A 289 -4.65 -0.97 13.15
C GLU A 289 -3.96 -1.68 14.32
N ILE A 290 -3.61 -0.93 15.38
CA ILE A 290 -2.83 -1.41 16.52
C ILE A 290 -3.75 -1.67 17.71
N PHE A 291 -4.53 -0.64 18.08
CA PHE A 291 -5.37 -0.64 19.25
C PHE A 291 -6.82 -0.99 18.86
N LYS A 292 -7.43 -1.94 19.58
CA LYS A 292 -8.87 -2.19 19.44
C LYS A 292 -9.63 -0.94 19.91
N PRO A 293 -10.65 -0.46 19.18
CA PRO A 293 -11.39 0.75 19.55
C PRO A 293 -12.03 0.58 20.93
N THR A 294 -11.91 1.60 21.76
CA THR A 294 -12.39 1.60 23.15
C THR A 294 -13.86 2.00 23.21
N GLU A 295 -14.55 1.75 24.33
CA GLU A 295 -15.91 2.28 24.55
C GLU A 295 -15.98 3.81 24.40
N PHE A 296 -14.86 4.52 24.62
CA PHE A 296 -14.79 5.97 24.48
C PHE A 296 -14.83 6.44 23.02
N ASP A 297 -14.33 5.62 22.07
CA ASP A 297 -14.29 5.99 20.66
C ASP A 297 -15.69 6.01 20.01
N PHE A 298 -16.67 5.32 20.59
CA PHE A 298 -18.08 5.38 20.18
C PHE A 298 -18.76 6.72 20.51
N PHE A 299 -18.15 7.58 21.34
CA PHE A 299 -18.63 8.94 21.61
C PHE A 299 -18.04 10.00 20.67
N ARG A 300 -17.10 9.63 19.77
CA ARG A 300 -16.72 10.50 18.65
C ARG A 300 -17.92 10.66 17.71
N ASN A 301 -17.98 11.78 16.98
CA ASN A 301 -19.13 12.13 16.14
C ASN A 301 -19.41 11.01 15.09
N PRO A 302 -20.59 10.35 15.07
CA PRO A 302 -20.90 9.30 14.08
C PRO A 302 -20.89 9.82 12.63
N ASN A 303 -20.90 11.14 12.45
CA ASN A 303 -20.72 11.81 11.17
C ASN A 303 -19.28 12.11 10.78
N THR A 304 -18.26 11.93 11.63
CA THR A 304 -16.85 11.98 11.20
C THR A 304 -15.98 11.21 12.20
N ILE A 305 -15.47 10.07 11.76
CA ILE A 305 -14.42 9.33 12.48
C ILE A 305 -13.10 9.65 11.75
N PRO A 306 -12.34 10.66 12.18
CA PRO A 306 -10.94 10.76 11.78
C PRO A 306 -10.19 9.56 12.36
N LEU A 307 -9.23 9.01 11.61
CA LEU A 307 -8.31 8.00 12.13
C LEU A 307 -7.05 8.70 12.62
N ASP A 308 -6.78 8.56 13.91
CA ASP A 308 -5.63 9.17 14.56
C ASP A 308 -4.35 8.43 14.14
N THR A 309 -3.21 9.13 14.03
CA THR A 309 -1.93 8.46 13.76
C THR A 309 -1.01 8.38 14.97
N ILE A 310 -0.11 7.40 14.94
CA ILE A 310 0.99 7.23 15.89
C ILE A 310 2.30 7.07 15.11
N THR A 311 3.35 7.75 15.55
CA THR A 311 4.68 7.65 14.95
C THR A 311 5.36 6.34 15.34
N MET A 312 6.35 5.92 14.53
CA MET A 312 7.20 4.77 14.88
C MET A 312 7.88 4.91 16.26
N LYS A 313 8.15 6.14 16.72
CA LYS A 313 8.79 6.41 18.01
C LYS A 313 7.82 6.14 19.16
N GLU A 314 6.67 6.81 19.17
CA GLU A 314 5.62 6.64 20.20
C GLU A 314 5.19 5.17 20.31
N LEU A 315 5.14 4.46 19.19
CA LEU A 315 4.79 3.04 19.12
C LEU A 315 5.85 2.09 19.71
N LEU A 316 7.13 2.44 19.61
CA LEU A 316 8.21 1.71 20.28
C LEU A 316 8.28 2.05 21.77
N GLU A 317 7.92 3.28 22.15
CA GLU A 317 7.89 3.74 23.55
C GLU A 317 6.70 3.17 24.36
N SER A 318 5.62 2.71 23.72
CA SER A 318 4.51 2.01 24.43
C SER A 318 4.84 0.56 24.81
N GLY A 319 5.71 -0.12 24.06
CA GLY A 319 6.12 -1.51 24.30
C GLY A 319 5.04 -2.58 24.05
N GLU A 320 3.89 -2.22 23.47
CA GLU A 320 2.73 -3.12 23.33
C GLU A 320 2.86 -4.16 22.19
N ILE A 321 3.83 -4.03 21.29
CA ILE A 321 3.92 -4.85 20.08
C ILE A 321 4.87 -6.06 20.22
N ARG A 322 4.39 -7.23 19.79
CA ARG A 322 5.15 -8.47 19.54
C ARG A 322 4.59 -9.17 18.30
N ASN A 323 5.44 -9.93 17.59
CA ASN A 323 5.10 -10.67 16.37
C ASN A 323 4.35 -9.83 15.31
N VAL A 324 4.96 -8.71 14.90
CA VAL A 324 4.45 -7.80 13.86
C VAL A 324 5.47 -7.66 12.73
N GLU A 325 4.97 -7.61 11.49
CA GLU A 325 5.75 -7.20 10.33
C GLU A 325 5.29 -5.82 9.83
N PHE A 326 6.24 -4.87 9.71
CA PHE A 326 5.95 -3.50 9.30
C PHE A 326 6.03 -3.35 7.78
N ILE A 327 4.87 -3.18 7.13
CA ILE A 327 4.71 -3.04 5.68
C ILE A 327 4.78 -1.55 5.30
N ARG A 328 5.74 -1.17 4.45
CA ARG A 328 5.87 0.19 3.92
C ARG A 328 4.74 0.48 2.94
N TYR A 329 3.92 1.48 3.25
CA TYR A 329 2.78 1.90 2.46
C TYR A 329 2.96 3.37 2.02
N PRO A 330 3.67 3.64 0.92
CA PRO A 330 3.90 5.02 0.47
C PRO A 330 2.59 5.68 0.02
N ILE A 331 2.32 6.88 0.57
CA ILE A 331 1.18 7.72 0.20
C ILE A 331 1.35 8.17 -1.26
N THR A 332 0.38 7.83 -2.11
CA THR A 332 0.36 8.23 -3.53
C THR A 332 -0.65 9.33 -3.78
N ARG A 333 -0.33 10.23 -4.72
CA ARG A 333 -1.15 11.38 -5.10
C ARG A 333 -1.04 11.60 -6.61
N ALA A 334 -2.17 11.87 -7.24
CA ALA A 334 -2.23 12.54 -8.52
C ALA A 334 -2.17 14.06 -8.29
N LYS A 335 -1.83 14.86 -9.31
CA LYS A 335 -1.67 16.32 -9.22
C LYS A 335 -2.86 17.00 -8.49
N HIS A 336 -4.09 16.60 -8.82
CA HIS A 336 -5.29 17.27 -8.30
C HIS A 336 -6.02 16.52 -7.17
N ARG A 337 -5.65 15.27 -6.85
CA ARG A 337 -6.31 14.40 -5.85
C ARG A 337 -5.33 13.43 -5.19
N ALA A 338 -5.49 13.15 -3.90
CA ALA A 338 -4.82 12.02 -3.27
C ALA A 338 -5.40 10.68 -3.76
N THR A 339 -4.57 9.64 -3.85
CA THR A 339 -5.06 8.27 -4.07
C THR A 339 -5.75 7.79 -2.79
N PRO A 340 -7.01 7.32 -2.83
CA PRO A 340 -7.71 6.81 -1.65
C PRO A 340 -7.01 5.60 -1.00
N ILE A 341 -7.08 5.52 0.32
CA ILE A 341 -6.49 4.46 1.14
C ILE A 341 -7.59 3.79 1.95
N ARG A 342 -7.59 2.46 2.02
CA ARG A 342 -8.54 1.72 2.89
C ARG A 342 -8.16 1.88 4.36
N GLY A 343 -9.13 2.18 5.21
CA GLY A 343 -8.97 2.14 6.68
C GLY A 343 -9.26 0.75 7.26
N PRO A 344 -9.07 0.54 8.57
CA PRO A 344 -9.17 -0.78 9.20
C PRO A 344 -10.59 -1.37 9.20
N ALA A 345 -11.62 -0.54 9.07
CA ALA A 345 -13.02 -0.96 8.92
C ALA A 345 -13.50 -0.96 7.44
N GLY A 346 -12.56 -1.13 6.49
CA GLY A 346 -12.84 -1.24 5.05
C GLY A 346 -13.15 0.07 4.31
N GLY A 347 -13.47 1.17 5.01
CA GLY A 347 -13.80 2.46 4.39
C GLY A 347 -12.65 3.15 3.64
N LEU A 348 -12.93 4.13 2.79
CA LEU A 348 -11.92 4.95 2.08
C LEU A 348 -11.55 6.20 2.86
N PHE A 349 -10.26 6.52 2.87
CA PHE A 349 -9.66 7.65 3.59
C PHE A 349 -8.58 8.34 2.74
N ILE A 350 -8.35 9.62 3.03
CA ILE A 350 -7.15 10.39 2.62
C ILE A 350 -6.62 11.17 3.83
N LEU A 351 -5.39 11.69 3.77
CA LEU A 351 -4.88 12.55 4.85
C LEU A 351 -5.67 13.86 4.93
N ALA A 352 -5.82 14.42 6.13
CA ALA A 352 -6.60 15.64 6.37
C ALA A 352 -6.09 16.83 5.54
N ILE A 353 -4.77 16.91 5.33
CA ILE A 353 -4.13 17.93 4.49
C ILE A 353 -4.48 17.79 2.99
N ASP A 354 -4.68 16.56 2.51
CA ASP A 354 -5.14 16.32 1.15
C ASP A 354 -6.61 16.71 0.99
N CYS A 355 -7.46 16.33 1.95
CA CYS A 355 -8.85 16.77 2.02
C CYS A 355 -8.97 18.30 2.03
N PHE A 356 -8.10 18.99 2.78
CA PHE A 356 -8.04 20.45 2.85
C PHE A 356 -7.69 21.11 1.51
N PHE A 357 -6.65 20.64 0.82
CA PHE A 357 -6.28 21.20 -0.48
C PHE A 357 -7.30 20.87 -1.57
N GLU A 358 -7.88 19.66 -1.58
CA GLU A 358 -8.98 19.32 -2.48
C GLU A 358 -10.22 20.18 -2.23
N TYR A 359 -10.56 20.45 -0.98
CA TYR A 359 -11.67 21.33 -0.61
C TYR A 359 -11.44 22.77 -1.10
N LEU A 360 -10.29 23.38 -0.81
CA LEU A 360 -9.98 24.74 -1.26
C LEU A 360 -9.89 24.83 -2.79
N ARG A 361 -9.38 23.80 -3.48
CA ARG A 361 -9.39 23.68 -4.94
C ARG A 361 -10.80 23.69 -5.54
N ASN A 362 -11.76 22.97 -4.93
CA ASN A 362 -13.16 23.02 -5.37
C ASN A 362 -13.77 24.42 -5.18
N LEU A 363 -13.43 25.14 -4.10
CA LEU A 363 -13.86 26.54 -3.92
C LEU A 363 -13.22 27.51 -4.92
N ILE A 364 -11.91 27.37 -5.18
CA ILE A 364 -11.11 28.27 -6.01
C ILE A 364 -11.38 28.07 -7.51
N HIS A 365 -11.43 26.83 -8.00
CA HIS A 365 -11.53 26.53 -9.44
C HIS A 365 -12.90 25.99 -9.85
N GLY A 366 -13.63 25.28 -8.97
CA GLY A 366 -15.01 24.85 -9.24
C GLY A 366 -16.00 25.99 -9.06
N GLU A 367 -16.17 26.48 -7.83
CA GLU A 367 -17.11 27.56 -7.56
C GLU A 367 -16.60 28.96 -7.88
N GLN A 368 -15.28 29.13 -8.02
CA GLN A 368 -14.63 30.44 -8.24
C GLN A 368 -15.04 31.46 -7.17
N ILE A 369 -15.28 31.00 -5.94
CA ILE A 369 -16.04 31.78 -4.95
C ILE A 369 -15.35 33.10 -4.60
N LEU A 370 -14.03 33.10 -4.57
CA LEU A 370 -13.20 34.27 -4.25
C LEU A 370 -13.28 35.38 -5.33
N GLN A 371 -13.73 35.07 -6.55
CA GLN A 371 -14.09 36.07 -7.57
C GLN A 371 -15.52 36.61 -7.42
N LYS A 372 -16.40 35.86 -6.73
CA LYS A 372 -17.83 36.15 -6.61
C LYS A 372 -18.19 36.88 -5.32
N LEU A 373 -17.38 36.76 -4.27
CA LEU A 373 -17.53 37.53 -3.04
C LEU A 373 -17.47 39.04 -3.32
N LYS A 374 -18.12 39.83 -2.46
CA LYS A 374 -17.82 41.26 -2.31
C LYS A 374 -16.92 41.47 -1.08
N PRO A 375 -16.22 42.61 -0.95
CA PRO A 375 -15.48 42.94 0.26
C PRO A 375 -16.32 42.88 1.55
N THR A 376 -17.64 43.13 1.45
CA THR A 376 -18.63 42.99 2.53
C THR A 376 -18.91 41.56 2.96
N ASP A 377 -18.70 40.60 2.05
CA ASP A 377 -19.06 39.20 2.24
C ASP A 377 -17.87 38.41 2.81
N LEU A 378 -16.64 38.88 2.51
CA LEU A 378 -15.38 38.23 2.84
C LEU A 378 -15.16 37.98 4.34
N PRO A 379 -15.43 38.90 5.29
CA PRO A 379 -15.20 38.63 6.71
C PRO A 379 -16.05 37.46 7.23
N LYS A 380 -17.31 37.37 6.79
CA LYS A 380 -18.22 36.26 7.13
C LYS A 380 -17.79 34.95 6.47
N PHE A 381 -17.30 35.00 5.24
CA PHE A 381 -16.77 33.83 4.54
C PHE A 381 -15.53 33.28 5.25
N LEU A 382 -14.56 34.14 5.60
CA LEU A 382 -13.35 33.75 6.33
C LEU A 382 -13.68 33.25 7.75
N GLN A 383 -14.61 33.90 8.46
CA GLN A 383 -15.13 33.39 9.74
C GLN A 383 -15.66 31.97 9.59
N LYS A 384 -16.52 31.70 8.60
CA LYS A 384 -17.13 30.38 8.42
C LYS A 384 -16.15 29.31 7.96
N LEU A 385 -15.17 29.67 7.13
CA LEU A 385 -14.05 28.79 6.76
C LEU A 385 -13.18 28.43 7.99
N ASN A 386 -13.07 29.34 8.96
CA ASN A 386 -12.38 29.13 10.24
C ASN A 386 -13.22 28.34 11.27
N GLU A 387 -14.55 28.37 11.15
CA GLU A 387 -15.50 27.57 11.94
C GLU A 387 -15.68 26.12 11.42
N CYS A 388 -15.02 25.74 10.33
CA CYS A 388 -14.95 24.34 9.89
C CYS A 388 -14.18 23.50 10.93
N ASP A 389 -14.87 22.51 11.50
CA ASP A 389 -14.34 21.62 12.55
C ASP A 389 -13.59 20.42 11.98
N GLU A 390 -13.84 20.07 10.71
CA GLU A 390 -13.12 19.00 9.99
C GLU A 390 -11.62 19.28 9.83
N PHE A 391 -11.20 20.56 9.91
CA PHE A 391 -9.81 21.02 9.91
C PHE A 391 -9.39 21.52 11.30
N ASN A 392 -9.33 20.60 12.25
CA ASN A 392 -9.03 20.91 13.65
C ASN A 392 -7.52 21.17 13.87
N CYS A 393 -7.20 22.23 14.60
CA CYS A 393 -5.81 22.64 14.88
C CYS A 393 -5.29 22.17 16.25
N ARG A 394 -5.98 21.22 16.89
CA ARG A 394 -5.56 20.59 18.16
C ARG A 394 -4.61 19.43 17.91
N GLU A 395 -4.89 18.61 16.90
CA GLU A 395 -4.06 17.47 16.53
C GLU A 395 -2.74 17.95 15.93
N GLU A 396 -1.63 17.51 16.51
CA GLU A 396 -0.27 17.95 16.14
C GLU A 396 0.43 16.97 15.19
N ASN A 397 -0.07 15.73 15.12
CA ASN A 397 0.32 14.70 14.14
C ASN A 397 -0.66 14.70 12.95
N PRO A 398 -0.25 14.20 11.77
CA PRO A 398 -1.15 13.90 10.66
C PRO A 398 -2.34 13.02 11.07
N TYR A 399 -3.52 13.21 10.48
CA TYR A 399 -4.65 12.28 10.63
C TYR A 399 -5.35 12.01 9.29
N PHE A 400 -6.16 10.95 9.24
CA PHE A 400 -6.92 10.59 8.04
C PHE A 400 -8.41 10.96 8.18
N ILE A 401 -9.05 11.33 7.07
CA ILE A 401 -10.48 11.69 6.97
C ILE A 401 -11.18 10.72 5.99
N GLN A 402 -12.36 10.22 6.37
CA GLN A 402 -13.16 9.29 5.58
C GLN A 402 -13.84 9.97 4.37
N THR A 403 -13.78 9.35 3.18
CA THR A 403 -14.23 9.92 1.89
C THR A 403 -15.24 9.09 1.09
N ASP A 404 -15.51 7.83 1.48
CA ASP A 404 -16.40 6.87 0.78
C ASP A 404 -17.90 7.15 0.85
N ARG A 405 -18.39 7.71 1.97
CA ARG A 405 -19.78 8.12 2.16
C ARG A 405 -20.14 9.21 1.14
N PRO A 406 -21.42 9.62 1.00
CA PRO A 406 -21.81 10.84 0.26
C PRO A 406 -21.31 12.15 0.92
N ARG A 407 -20.01 12.22 1.22
CA ARG A 407 -19.26 13.29 1.89
C ARG A 407 -18.59 14.21 0.92
N ALA A 408 -18.11 13.71 -0.22
CA ALA A 408 -17.71 14.56 -1.34
C ALA A 408 -18.81 15.60 -1.65
N ILE A 409 -20.05 15.13 -1.74
CA ILE A 409 -21.27 15.94 -1.88
C ILE A 409 -21.56 16.73 -0.58
N THR A 410 -21.64 16.07 0.59
CA THR A 410 -21.97 16.81 1.83
C THR A 410 -20.89 17.78 2.36
N TYR A 411 -19.68 17.85 1.81
CA TYR A 411 -18.79 19.00 2.08
C TYR A 411 -19.33 20.29 1.45
N MET A 412 -20.04 20.20 0.32
CA MET A 412 -20.72 21.32 -0.31
C MET A 412 -22.11 21.58 0.28
N ASP A 413 -22.81 20.54 0.77
CA ASP A 413 -24.09 20.69 1.48
C ASP A 413 -23.89 21.23 2.92
N ASN A 414 -22.92 20.72 3.68
CA ASN A 414 -22.51 21.30 4.97
C ASN A 414 -22.17 22.78 4.78
N LEU A 415 -21.45 23.13 3.72
CA LEU A 415 -21.14 24.53 3.40
C LEU A 415 -22.41 25.32 3.01
N HIS A 416 -23.43 24.68 2.44
CA HIS A 416 -24.73 25.29 2.20
C HIS A 416 -25.42 25.69 3.51
N ASP A 417 -25.42 24.80 4.49
CA ASP A 417 -26.03 25.02 5.81
C ASP A 417 -25.21 26.05 6.63
N TYR A 418 -23.88 25.89 6.70
CA TYR A 418 -22.99 26.83 7.38
C TYR A 418 -23.03 28.24 6.75
N LEU A 419 -23.18 28.36 5.42
CA LEU A 419 -23.25 29.65 4.70
C LEU A 419 -24.67 30.11 4.37
N HIS A 420 -25.71 29.49 4.93
CA HIS A 420 -27.10 29.91 4.73
C HIS A 420 -27.30 31.40 5.11
N GLY A 421 -26.64 31.86 6.18
CA GLY A 421 -26.61 33.26 6.62
C GLY A 421 -25.83 34.25 5.73
N LEU A 422 -25.14 33.76 4.69
CA LEU A 422 -24.47 34.57 3.67
C LEU A 422 -25.30 34.75 2.39
N LYS A 423 -26.49 34.12 2.30
CA LYS A 423 -27.22 33.89 1.04
C LYS A 423 -26.33 33.20 0.00
N TRP A 424 -25.69 32.09 0.37
CA TRP A 424 -24.74 31.34 -0.47
C TRP A 424 -25.19 31.16 -1.93
N GLN A 425 -26.44 30.75 -2.14
CA GLN A 425 -27.10 30.67 -3.46
C GLN A 425 -26.97 31.94 -4.32
N ASP A 426 -27.11 33.12 -3.73
CA ASP A 426 -27.00 34.42 -4.41
C ASP A 426 -25.55 34.89 -4.59
N ILE A 427 -24.59 34.21 -3.97
CA ILE A 427 -23.16 34.34 -4.27
C ILE A 427 -22.78 33.43 -5.43
N LEU A 428 -23.19 32.15 -5.40
CA LEU A 428 -22.88 31.17 -6.44
C LEU A 428 -23.38 31.58 -7.84
N LYS A 429 -24.56 32.22 -7.92
CA LYS A 429 -25.16 32.75 -9.16
C LYS A 429 -24.41 33.96 -9.77
N ARG A 430 -23.50 34.61 -9.05
CA ARG A 430 -22.76 35.77 -9.57
C ARG A 430 -21.80 35.32 -10.68
N PRO A 431 -21.63 36.10 -11.75
CA PRO A 431 -20.67 35.78 -12.80
C PRO A 431 -19.24 35.80 -12.23
N ALA A 432 -18.44 34.81 -12.64
CA ALA A 432 -16.99 34.78 -12.47
C ALA A 432 -16.34 34.83 -13.86
N LYS A 433 -15.06 35.21 -13.92
CA LYS A 433 -14.31 35.29 -15.19
C LYS A 433 -13.59 33.97 -15.46
N LYS A 434 -13.39 33.66 -16.74
CA LYS A 434 -12.57 32.51 -17.15
C LYS A 434 -11.10 32.91 -17.14
N VAL A 435 -10.23 32.03 -16.65
CA VAL A 435 -8.77 32.16 -16.81
C VAL A 435 -8.44 32.22 -18.31
N ARG A 436 -7.65 33.21 -18.75
CA ARG A 436 -7.24 33.35 -20.16
C ARG A 436 -6.33 32.20 -20.61
N ASN A 437 -6.09 32.07 -21.92
CA ASN A 437 -5.06 31.15 -22.44
C ASN A 437 -3.69 31.82 -22.32
N VAL A 438 -2.66 30.99 -22.19
CA VAL A 438 -1.25 31.36 -22.30
C VAL A 438 -0.78 31.13 -23.73
N GLU A 439 0.02 32.07 -24.26
CA GLU A 439 0.63 31.96 -25.59
C GLU A 439 1.74 30.89 -25.62
N PRO A 440 2.14 30.36 -26.81
CA PRO A 440 3.17 29.32 -26.90
C PRO A 440 4.57 29.70 -26.37
N SER A 441 4.82 30.98 -26.09
CA SER A 441 6.02 31.50 -25.41
C SER A 441 5.99 31.34 -23.88
N GLY A 442 4.85 30.97 -23.31
CA GLY A 442 4.58 31.00 -21.88
C GLY A 442 4.16 32.37 -21.34
N PHE A 443 3.96 32.43 -20.02
CA PHE A 443 3.57 33.63 -19.28
C PHE A 443 4.67 34.09 -18.32
N THR A 444 4.70 35.38 -17.98
CA THR A 444 5.63 35.96 -17.00
C THR A 444 4.95 36.27 -15.66
N VAL A 445 5.72 36.62 -14.63
CA VAL A 445 5.17 37.11 -13.35
C VAL A 445 4.25 38.33 -13.52
N GLN A 446 4.51 39.20 -14.51
CA GLN A 446 3.63 40.34 -14.78
C GLN A 446 2.31 39.87 -15.39
N ASP A 447 2.32 38.85 -16.26
CA ASP A 447 1.10 38.27 -16.82
C ASP A 447 0.26 37.59 -15.74
N LEU A 448 0.89 36.95 -14.76
CA LEU A 448 0.22 36.44 -13.56
C LEU A 448 -0.44 37.57 -12.76
N LYS A 449 0.26 38.69 -12.50
CA LYS A 449 -0.31 39.87 -11.84
C LYS A 449 -1.50 40.45 -12.61
N ASN A 450 -1.37 40.56 -13.93
CA ASN A 450 -2.42 40.99 -14.85
C ASN A 450 -3.62 40.03 -14.85
N GLU A 451 -3.41 38.73 -14.62
CA GLU A 451 -4.48 37.72 -14.54
C GLU A 451 -5.20 37.74 -13.19
N LEU A 452 -4.48 37.90 -12.08
CA LEU A 452 -5.07 38.08 -10.74
C LEU A 452 -5.96 39.33 -10.69
N GLU A 453 -5.54 40.42 -11.34
CA GLU A 453 -6.37 41.62 -11.53
C GLU A 453 -7.51 41.37 -12.51
N HIS A 454 -7.26 40.72 -13.66
CA HIS A 454 -8.31 40.38 -14.64
C HIS A 454 -9.45 39.64 -13.96
N LEU A 455 -9.16 38.63 -13.14
CA LEU A 455 -10.14 37.83 -12.41
C LEU A 455 -10.81 38.56 -11.22
N GLY A 456 -10.39 39.79 -10.92
CA GLY A 456 -10.95 40.64 -9.86
C GLY A 456 -10.45 40.30 -8.44
N LEU A 457 -9.50 39.37 -8.31
CA LEU A 457 -9.05 38.87 -7.01
C LEU A 457 -8.36 39.96 -6.17
N THR A 458 -7.70 40.93 -6.82
CA THR A 458 -7.13 42.14 -6.19
C THR A 458 -8.16 43.00 -5.46
N THR A 459 -9.45 42.89 -5.77
CA THR A 459 -10.54 43.62 -5.07
C THR A 459 -10.90 42.97 -3.73
N ILE A 460 -10.61 41.67 -3.55
CA ILE A 460 -10.94 40.87 -2.36
C ILE A 460 -9.68 40.66 -1.50
N PHE A 461 -8.53 40.53 -2.16
CA PHE A 461 -7.20 40.40 -1.58
C PHE A 461 -6.25 41.41 -2.25
N PRO A 462 -6.19 42.68 -1.78
CA PRO A 462 -5.26 43.67 -2.32
C PRO A 462 -3.79 43.23 -2.31
N GLU A 463 -3.42 42.40 -1.34
CA GLU A 463 -2.08 41.80 -1.16
C GLU A 463 -1.76 40.66 -2.15
N ILE A 464 -2.70 40.21 -2.98
CA ILE A 464 -2.52 38.96 -3.75
C ILE A 464 -1.37 39.02 -4.76
N GLN A 465 -1.01 40.21 -5.24
CA GLN A 465 0.12 40.41 -6.12
C GLN A 465 1.48 40.37 -5.39
N ASP A 466 1.51 40.48 -4.06
CA ASP A 466 2.77 40.42 -3.28
C ASP A 466 3.33 38.99 -3.18
N TYR A 467 2.47 37.98 -3.37
CA TYR A 467 2.88 36.56 -3.43
C TYR A 467 3.32 36.13 -4.84
N ALA A 468 3.01 36.91 -5.88
CA ALA A 468 3.12 36.46 -7.27
C ALA A 468 4.56 36.12 -7.68
N GLU A 469 5.56 36.89 -7.28
CA GLU A 469 6.98 36.58 -7.53
C GLU A 469 7.40 35.23 -6.92
N ALA A 470 7.02 34.97 -5.67
CA ALA A 470 7.38 33.75 -4.96
C ALA A 470 6.65 32.52 -5.54
N VAL A 471 5.34 32.66 -5.79
CA VAL A 471 4.53 31.61 -6.42
C VAL A 471 5.02 31.31 -7.84
N TYR A 472 5.27 32.32 -8.65
CA TYR A 472 5.80 32.17 -10.01
C TYR A 472 7.16 31.45 -9.99
N SER A 473 8.05 31.80 -9.07
CA SER A 473 9.37 31.15 -8.96
C SER A 473 9.28 29.67 -8.61
N GLU A 474 8.34 29.25 -7.74
CA GLU A 474 8.14 27.81 -7.48
C GLU A 474 7.45 27.10 -8.66
N VAL A 475 6.48 27.73 -9.32
CA VAL A 475 5.80 27.13 -10.49
C VAL A 475 6.77 26.95 -11.66
N GLU A 476 7.67 27.91 -11.92
CA GLU A 476 8.73 27.83 -12.94
C GLU A 476 9.73 26.68 -12.68
N LYS A 477 9.99 26.31 -11.41
CA LYS A 477 10.85 25.15 -11.07
C LYS A 477 10.19 23.80 -11.36
N HIS A 478 8.86 23.72 -11.26
CA HIS A 478 8.09 22.48 -11.37
C HIS A 478 7.46 22.27 -12.76
N LYS A 479 7.73 23.15 -13.72
CA LYS A 479 7.19 23.07 -15.08
C LYS A 479 7.62 21.78 -15.80
N LYS A 480 6.67 21.15 -16.48
CA LYS A 480 6.90 19.94 -17.28
C LYS A 480 7.43 20.20 -18.70
N GLU A 481 7.24 21.41 -19.22
CA GLU A 481 7.62 21.79 -20.58
C GLU A 481 8.60 22.99 -20.60
N ARG A 482 9.12 23.33 -21.79
CA ARG A 482 10.08 24.43 -21.98
C ARG A 482 9.59 25.77 -21.42
N PHE A 483 8.29 26.03 -21.56
CA PHE A 483 7.61 27.25 -21.12
C PHE A 483 6.42 26.87 -20.24
N LEU A 484 6.03 27.77 -19.34
CA LEU A 484 4.83 27.62 -18.53
C LEU A 484 3.56 27.73 -19.38
N ARG A 485 2.55 26.93 -19.07
CA ARG A 485 1.36 26.72 -19.92
C ARG A 485 0.10 27.21 -19.22
N THR A 486 -1.03 27.11 -19.91
CA THR A 486 -2.35 27.51 -19.36
C THR A 486 -2.71 26.74 -18.08
N CYS A 487 -2.34 25.45 -17.95
CA CYS A 487 -2.55 24.68 -16.73
C CYS A 487 -1.70 25.20 -15.55
N ASP A 488 -0.46 25.61 -15.80
CA ASP A 488 0.46 26.10 -14.78
C ASP A 488 0.06 27.50 -14.26
N VAL A 489 -0.74 28.26 -15.02
CA VAL A 489 -1.45 29.47 -14.54
C VAL A 489 -2.53 29.14 -13.51
N PHE A 490 -3.26 28.02 -13.65
CA PHE A 490 -4.24 27.62 -12.63
C PHE A 490 -3.53 27.34 -11.30
N ASP A 491 -2.42 26.61 -11.31
CA ASP A 491 -1.62 26.34 -10.11
C ASP A 491 -1.15 27.65 -9.44
N ALA A 492 -0.62 28.59 -10.23
CA ALA A 492 -0.18 29.89 -9.72
C ALA A 492 -1.34 30.70 -9.11
N ILE A 493 -2.52 30.68 -9.74
CA ILE A 493 -3.74 31.31 -9.22
C ILE A 493 -4.22 30.62 -7.93
N GLU A 494 -4.13 29.30 -7.84
CA GLU A 494 -4.47 28.55 -6.63
C GLU A 494 -3.56 28.97 -5.47
N HIS A 495 -2.23 28.90 -5.65
CA HIS A 495 -1.27 29.21 -4.60
C HIS A 495 -1.30 30.69 -4.16
N CYS A 496 -1.48 31.66 -5.07
CA CYS A 496 -1.66 33.05 -4.67
C CYS A 496 -2.89 33.24 -3.76
N GLN A 497 -4.03 32.58 -4.04
CA GLN A 497 -5.21 32.63 -3.18
C GLN A 497 -5.03 31.85 -1.87
N LEU A 498 -4.33 30.71 -1.89
CA LEU A 498 -4.01 29.93 -0.69
C LEU A 498 -3.19 30.76 0.31
N ASN A 499 -2.18 31.51 -0.16
CA ASN A 499 -1.41 32.42 0.71
C ASN A 499 -2.31 33.48 1.37
N CYS A 500 -3.13 34.19 0.58
CA CYS A 500 -4.06 35.19 1.11
C CYS A 500 -5.06 34.62 2.14
N VAL A 501 -5.54 33.40 1.94
CA VAL A 501 -6.45 32.72 2.88
C VAL A 501 -5.73 32.30 4.15
N LEU A 502 -4.52 31.74 4.05
CA LEU A 502 -3.76 31.21 5.19
C LEU A 502 -3.19 32.31 6.08
N GLU A 503 -2.64 33.40 5.52
CA GLU A 503 -2.14 34.53 6.32
C GLU A 503 -3.29 35.26 7.04
N ARG A 504 -4.50 35.30 6.45
CA ARG A 504 -5.69 35.83 7.11
C ARG A 504 -6.35 34.87 8.10
N LEU A 505 -6.01 33.57 8.08
CA LEU A 505 -6.59 32.55 8.97
C LEU A 505 -5.51 31.73 9.70
N PRO A 506 -4.89 32.27 10.78
CA PRO A 506 -3.84 31.58 11.53
C PRO A 506 -4.21 30.21 12.12
N LYS A 507 -5.50 29.91 12.37
CA LYS A 507 -5.98 28.54 12.72
C LYS A 507 -5.61 27.55 11.61
N LEU A 508 -5.89 27.92 10.36
CA LEU A 508 -5.63 27.10 9.18
C LEU A 508 -4.14 27.11 8.82
N LYS A 509 -3.43 28.24 9.02
CA LYS A 509 -1.96 28.28 8.95
C LYS A 509 -1.31 27.29 9.94
N LYS A 510 -1.80 27.21 11.19
CA LYS A 510 -1.38 26.18 12.17
C LYS A 510 -1.76 24.77 11.70
N PHE A 511 -2.98 24.54 11.22
CA PHE A 511 -3.41 23.23 10.73
C PHE A 511 -2.51 22.70 9.61
N VAL A 512 -2.22 23.54 8.60
CA VAL A 512 -1.31 23.18 7.49
C VAL A 512 0.11 22.85 8.00
N HIS A 513 0.61 23.54 9.03
CA HIS A 513 1.88 23.18 9.68
C HIS A 513 1.82 21.85 10.42
N ASN A 514 0.82 21.66 11.28
CA ASN A 514 0.65 20.45 12.08
C ASN A 514 0.54 19.20 11.16
N GLN A 515 -0.25 19.30 10.09
CA GLN A 515 -0.38 18.25 9.07
C GLN A 515 0.77 18.24 8.04
N LYS A 516 1.91 18.86 8.35
CA LYS A 516 3.18 18.92 7.57
C LYS A 516 3.04 19.39 6.10
N GLY A 517 1.96 20.09 5.79
CA GLY A 517 1.59 20.53 4.43
C GLY A 517 2.20 21.85 3.95
N CYS A 518 2.93 22.61 4.78
CA CYS A 518 3.43 23.95 4.40
C CYS A 518 4.28 23.96 3.11
N HIS A 519 5.07 22.91 2.88
CA HIS A 519 5.88 22.76 1.66
C HIS A 519 5.05 22.66 0.36
N ARG A 520 3.73 22.40 0.47
CA ARG A 520 2.78 22.25 -0.64
C ARG A 520 2.07 23.56 -1.02
N VAL A 521 2.41 24.68 -0.35
CA VAL A 521 1.87 26.00 -0.68
C VAL A 521 3.02 26.86 -1.20
N HIS A 522 3.09 27.02 -2.53
CA HIS A 522 4.14 27.82 -3.16
C HIS A 522 4.18 29.25 -2.59
N GLY A 523 5.38 29.75 -2.29
CA GLY A 523 5.59 31.08 -1.71
C GLY A 523 5.22 31.26 -0.23
N MET A 524 4.64 30.24 0.44
CA MET A 524 4.24 30.32 1.84
C MET A 524 5.43 30.47 2.78
N LYS A 525 5.33 31.40 3.73
CA LYS A 525 6.26 31.54 4.85
C LYS A 525 5.66 30.85 6.07
N CYS A 526 6.42 29.96 6.71
CA CYS A 526 5.99 29.31 7.94
C CYS A 526 7.08 29.41 9.00
N GLU A 527 6.82 30.30 9.96
CA GLU A 527 7.70 30.68 11.05
C GLU A 527 8.05 29.48 11.95
N LYS A 528 7.14 28.50 12.02
CA LYS A 528 7.36 27.21 12.69
C LYS A 528 8.28 26.29 11.91
N CYS A 529 8.07 26.10 10.60
CA CYS A 529 9.01 25.33 9.77
C CYS A 529 10.42 25.93 9.80
N ASP A 530 10.52 27.26 9.85
CA ASP A 530 11.81 27.94 9.98
C ASP A 530 12.49 27.70 11.35
N ALA A 531 11.71 27.60 12.43
CA ALA A 531 12.22 27.23 13.76
C ALA A 531 12.56 25.72 13.90
N GLU A 532 11.87 24.85 13.16
CA GLU A 532 12.10 23.39 13.12
C GLU A 532 13.34 22.98 12.28
N LYS A 533 14.07 23.93 11.66
CA LYS A 533 15.19 23.63 10.74
C LYS A 533 16.43 23.00 11.41
N PRO A 534 17.21 22.20 10.64
CA PRO A 534 18.11 21.18 11.19
C PRO A 534 19.44 21.65 11.81
N GLU A 535 19.63 22.96 12.04
CA GLU A 535 20.69 23.41 12.97
C GLU A 535 20.39 22.92 14.40
N ASN A 536 19.12 22.89 14.80
CA ASN A 536 18.68 22.27 16.05
C ASN A 536 18.74 20.73 16.03
N GLU A 537 18.48 20.09 14.88
CA GLU A 537 18.49 18.61 14.78
C GLU A 537 19.89 18.00 14.91
N LYS A 538 20.93 18.61 14.32
CA LYS A 538 22.30 18.06 14.37
C LYS A 538 22.77 17.94 15.82
N ASP A 539 22.50 18.96 16.62
CA ASP A 539 22.78 19.01 18.04
C ASP A 539 21.98 17.96 18.85
N GLN A 540 20.73 17.68 18.47
CA GLN A 540 19.95 16.62 19.11
C GLN A 540 20.44 15.22 18.72
N LYS A 541 20.73 14.97 17.43
CA LYS A 541 21.27 13.70 16.93
C LYS A 541 22.65 13.41 17.52
N LEU A 542 23.49 14.44 17.70
CA LEU A 542 24.77 14.32 18.41
C LEU A 542 24.56 13.93 19.88
N LYS A 543 23.68 14.62 20.62
CA LYS A 543 23.38 14.31 22.03
C LYS A 543 22.77 12.92 22.24
N ILE A 544 21.99 12.41 21.27
CA ILE A 544 21.47 11.03 21.28
C ILE A 544 22.63 10.03 21.07
N LEU A 545 23.48 10.23 20.06
CA LEU A 545 24.64 9.37 19.81
C LEU A 545 25.64 9.38 20.97
N GLU A 546 25.87 10.54 21.61
CA GLU A 546 26.71 10.66 22.82
C GLU A 546 26.14 9.86 23.99
N LYS A 547 24.81 9.87 24.17
CA LYS A 547 24.14 9.08 25.21
C LYS A 547 24.18 7.58 24.89
N GLU A 548 23.85 7.16 23.68
CA GLU A 548 23.93 5.76 23.25
C GLU A 548 25.36 5.21 23.40
N LEU A 549 26.37 6.01 23.07
CA LEU A 549 27.78 5.67 23.26
C LEU A 549 28.18 5.59 24.75
N ALA A 550 27.54 6.35 25.64
CA ALA A 550 27.74 6.25 27.09
C ALA A 550 27.08 4.99 27.66
N ASP A 551 25.83 4.72 27.29
CA ASP A 551 25.07 3.54 27.71
C ASP A 551 25.75 2.24 27.22
N LEU A 552 26.28 2.22 25.99
CA LEU A 552 27.09 1.11 25.46
C LEU A 552 28.40 0.90 26.24
N LYS A 553 29.07 1.96 26.68
CA LYS A 553 30.28 1.85 27.53
C LYS A 553 29.96 1.25 28.90
N ILE A 554 28.84 1.65 29.50
CA ILE A 554 28.37 1.09 30.78
C ILE A 554 28.00 -0.39 30.63
N ALA A 555 27.33 -0.78 29.54
CA ALA A 555 27.03 -2.18 29.24
C ALA A 555 28.31 -3.01 29.02
N HIS A 556 29.27 -2.50 28.26
CA HIS A 556 30.55 -3.18 28.04
C HIS A 556 31.37 -3.36 29.33
N GLN A 557 31.39 -2.34 30.19
CA GLN A 557 32.06 -2.41 31.50
C GLN A 557 31.46 -3.50 32.40
N LYS A 558 30.12 -3.61 32.47
CA LYS A 558 29.45 -4.70 33.21
C LYS A 558 29.80 -6.08 32.67
N ILE A 559 29.81 -6.26 31.34
CA ILE A 559 30.21 -7.51 30.71
C ILE A 559 31.67 -7.86 31.05
N LEU A 560 32.56 -6.87 31.18
CA LEU A 560 33.95 -7.09 31.59
C LEU A 560 34.05 -7.57 33.05
N GLU A 561 33.26 -6.96 33.95
CA GLU A 561 33.18 -7.31 35.37
C GLU A 561 32.57 -8.71 35.59
N GLU A 562 31.48 -9.05 34.89
CA GLU A 562 30.87 -10.38 34.89
C GLU A 562 31.85 -11.46 34.38
N ASN A 563 32.64 -11.16 33.35
CA ASN A 563 33.69 -12.07 32.87
C ASN A 563 34.82 -12.25 33.90
N GLN A 564 35.20 -11.20 34.64
CA GLN A 564 36.17 -11.34 35.74
C GLN A 564 35.62 -12.18 36.89
N GLU A 565 34.33 -12.01 37.26
CA GLU A 565 33.68 -12.91 38.23
C GLU A 565 33.66 -14.36 37.76
N LEU A 566 33.35 -14.61 36.48
CA LEU A 566 33.34 -15.96 35.90
C LEU A 566 34.74 -16.59 35.92
N GLN A 567 35.79 -15.83 35.62
CA GLN A 567 37.18 -16.29 35.74
C GLN A 567 37.55 -16.61 37.20
N GLN A 568 37.15 -15.78 38.18
CA GLN A 568 37.36 -16.08 39.60
C GLN A 568 36.56 -17.32 40.06
N LYS A 569 35.33 -17.50 39.58
CA LYS A 569 34.49 -18.68 39.86
C LYS A 569 35.14 -19.95 39.29
N LEU A 570 35.65 -19.91 38.06
CA LEU A 570 36.41 -21.00 37.44
C LEU A 570 37.69 -21.34 38.23
N LEU A 571 38.46 -20.34 38.67
CA LEU A 571 39.67 -20.56 39.46
C LEU A 571 39.35 -21.22 40.82
N ARG A 572 38.29 -20.77 41.51
CA ARG A 572 37.81 -21.40 42.76
C ARG A 572 37.32 -22.83 42.56
N LEU A 573 36.78 -23.16 41.37
CA LEU A 573 36.38 -24.52 41.01
C LEU A 573 37.60 -25.41 40.71
N SER A 574 38.66 -24.90 40.07
CA SER A 574 39.93 -25.62 39.89
C SER A 574 40.53 -26.03 41.24
N VAL A 575 40.71 -25.06 42.15
CA VAL A 575 41.25 -25.31 43.49
C VAL A 575 40.38 -26.30 44.29
N LYS A 576 39.05 -26.24 44.15
CA LYS A 576 38.16 -27.26 44.75
C LYS A 576 38.37 -28.65 44.13
N ASN A 577 38.51 -28.76 42.81
CA ASN A 577 38.76 -30.04 42.15
C ASN A 577 40.12 -30.63 42.53
N GLU A 578 41.17 -29.81 42.62
CA GLU A 578 42.49 -30.21 43.12
C GLU A 578 42.42 -30.68 44.59
N THR A 579 41.67 -29.97 45.44
CA THR A 579 41.43 -30.36 46.84
C THR A 579 40.66 -31.69 46.92
N ASN A 580 39.66 -31.89 46.05
CA ASN A 580 38.89 -33.13 45.98
C ASN A 580 39.75 -34.30 45.47
N GLU A 581 40.65 -34.09 44.50
CA GLU A 581 41.60 -35.11 44.07
C GLU A 581 42.51 -35.57 45.22
N VAL A 582 43.00 -34.63 46.04
CA VAL A 582 43.81 -34.96 47.23
C VAL A 582 42.98 -35.77 48.25
N GLN A 583 41.71 -35.39 48.46
CA GLN A 583 40.80 -36.15 49.33
C GLN A 583 40.42 -37.54 48.76
N ILE A 584 40.45 -37.74 47.43
CA ILE A 584 40.19 -39.03 46.77
C ILE A 584 41.45 -39.92 46.75
N LYS A 585 42.66 -39.34 46.76
CA LYS A 585 43.92 -40.11 46.83
C LYS A 585 44.12 -40.78 48.19
N GLN A 586 43.72 -40.14 49.29
CA GLN A 586 43.82 -40.68 50.66
C GLN A 586 43.07 -42.03 50.91
N PRO A 587 41.86 -42.28 50.37
CA PRO A 587 41.24 -43.61 50.40
C PRO A 587 41.77 -44.54 49.28
N ALA A 588 42.25 -44.03 48.15
CA ALA A 588 42.81 -44.86 47.09
C ALA A 588 44.07 -45.64 47.54
N GLU A 589 44.93 -45.01 48.35
CA GLU A 589 46.11 -45.66 48.97
C GLU A 589 45.74 -46.79 49.96
N LYS A 590 44.48 -46.91 50.38
CA LYS A 590 43.99 -48.02 51.22
C LYS A 590 43.43 -49.20 50.42
N LEU A 591 43.16 -49.02 49.12
CA LEU A 591 42.63 -50.05 48.23
C LEU A 591 43.71 -50.85 47.49
N THR A 592 44.96 -50.39 47.50
CA THR A 592 46.09 -51.02 46.79
C THR A 592 46.83 -52.11 47.58
N GLN A 593 46.38 -52.48 48.78
CA GLN A 593 47.04 -53.50 49.62
C GLN A 593 46.58 -54.95 49.40
N SER A 594 45.77 -55.24 48.37
CA SER A 594 45.36 -56.60 47.99
C SER A 594 45.80 -57.01 46.58
N LYS A 595 47.05 -57.50 46.48
CA LYS A 595 47.53 -58.73 45.78
C LYS A 595 46.62 -59.36 44.69
N LEU A 596 47.04 -59.88 43.52
CA LEU A 596 48.30 -60.13 42.74
C LEU A 596 47.82 -60.46 41.27
N SER A 597 48.57 -60.56 40.16
CA SER A 597 49.99 -60.39 39.74
C SER A 597 49.99 -60.06 38.22
N ILE A 598 50.93 -59.26 37.69
CA ILE A 598 52.22 -59.59 37.01
C ILE A 598 52.12 -60.47 35.73
N ASP A 599 52.43 -59.84 34.59
CA ASP A 599 53.36 -60.23 33.51
C ASP A 599 53.30 -59.07 32.47
N ASP A 600 54.11 -58.03 32.57
CA ASP A 600 55.41 -57.83 31.86
C ASP A 600 55.33 -58.18 30.35
N VAL A 601 55.64 -57.29 29.38
CA VAL A 601 56.87 -56.47 29.14
C VAL A 601 56.45 -55.27 28.22
N ASN A 602 57.00 -54.04 28.20
CA ASN A 602 58.29 -53.45 28.63
C ASN A 602 58.12 -51.94 29.06
N TYR A 603 59.24 -51.23 29.30
CA TYR A 603 59.32 -49.76 29.51
C TYR A 603 60.43 -49.10 28.69
N SER A 604 60.21 -47.86 28.21
CA SER A 604 61.29 -46.85 28.07
C SER A 604 60.69 -45.43 28.01
N ASN A 605 61.28 -44.49 28.76
CA ASN A 605 60.79 -43.11 28.87
C ASN A 605 61.54 -42.15 27.93
N ALA A 606 60.80 -41.31 27.23
CA ALA A 606 61.25 -40.04 26.66
C ALA A 606 60.12 -39.01 26.88
N CYS A 607 60.37 -37.92 27.62
CA CYS A 607 60.93 -36.67 27.12
C CYS A 607 59.96 -35.90 26.20
N THR A 608 59.75 -34.63 26.52
CA THR A 608 58.78 -33.67 25.93
C THR A 608 58.49 -33.87 24.44
N SER A 609 57.23 -34.18 24.10
CA SER A 609 56.71 -34.21 22.73
C SER A 609 55.29 -33.64 22.66
N GLN A 610 54.91 -33.05 21.52
CA GLN A 610 53.56 -32.53 21.32
C GLN A 610 52.54 -33.68 21.30
N GLN A 611 51.34 -33.46 21.88
CA GLN A 611 50.22 -34.39 21.68
C GLN A 611 49.75 -34.34 20.23
N ASN A 612 50.22 -35.30 19.43
CA ASN A 612 49.80 -35.50 18.04
C ASN A 612 48.28 -35.70 17.97
N VAL A 613 47.58 -34.69 17.44
CA VAL A 613 46.14 -34.73 17.23
C VAL A 613 45.87 -35.71 16.09
N GLN A 614 45.07 -36.75 16.29
CA GLN A 614 44.72 -37.70 15.22
C GLN A 614 43.34 -37.43 14.62
N CYS A 615 43.20 -37.66 13.30
CA CYS A 615 41.93 -37.59 12.58
C CYS A 615 41.13 -38.88 12.79
N LEU A 616 40.06 -38.84 13.59
CA LEU A 616 39.23 -40.01 13.94
C LEU A 616 38.39 -40.60 12.78
N ILE A 617 38.66 -40.23 11.52
CA ILE A 617 38.07 -40.82 10.30
C ILE A 617 39.11 -41.63 9.50
N CYS A 618 40.42 -41.39 9.71
CA CYS A 618 41.50 -42.09 9.00
C CYS A 618 42.73 -42.43 9.87
N GLU A 619 42.63 -42.18 11.18
CA GLU A 619 43.57 -42.50 12.26
C GLU A 619 44.98 -41.88 12.16
N LYS A 620 45.24 -41.11 11.10
CA LYS A 620 46.51 -40.40 10.87
C LYS A 620 46.68 -39.19 11.80
N SER A 621 47.92 -38.92 12.19
CA SER A 621 48.35 -37.76 12.96
C SER A 621 48.37 -36.49 12.11
N MET A 622 47.71 -35.44 12.60
CA MET A 622 47.65 -34.10 12.04
C MET A 622 48.86 -33.27 12.47
N GLU A 623 49.48 -32.56 11.53
CA GLU A 623 50.55 -31.61 11.85
C GLU A 623 50.01 -30.17 11.92
N SER A 624 50.29 -29.50 13.04
CA SER A 624 49.69 -28.21 13.40
C SER A 624 50.25 -27.06 12.56
N GLY A 625 49.63 -26.81 11.41
CA GLY A 625 49.94 -25.67 10.52
C GLY A 625 50.09 -26.04 9.05
N VAL A 626 50.12 -27.35 8.72
CA VAL A 626 50.19 -27.85 7.34
C VAL A 626 48.83 -28.38 6.87
N ASP A 627 48.12 -29.09 7.75
CA ASP A 627 46.85 -29.73 7.42
C ASP A 627 45.63 -28.81 7.60
N GLN A 628 44.69 -28.86 6.64
CA GLN A 628 43.35 -28.29 6.78
C GLN A 628 42.49 -29.14 7.74
N ILE A 629 42.00 -28.54 8.82
CA ILE A 629 41.35 -29.22 9.95
C ILE A 629 40.00 -28.60 10.30
N ILE A 630 38.93 -29.39 10.21
CA ILE A 630 37.59 -29.08 10.71
C ILE A 630 37.49 -29.47 12.19
N ARG A 631 36.78 -28.67 12.99
CA ARG A 631 36.46 -28.96 14.39
C ARG A 631 34.95 -29.09 14.58
N CYS A 632 34.47 -30.19 15.15
CA CYS A 632 33.04 -30.36 15.46
C CYS A 632 32.60 -29.27 16.47
N PRO A 633 31.46 -28.57 16.25
CA PRO A 633 30.99 -27.51 17.14
C PRO A 633 30.59 -28.04 18.52
N LEU A 634 30.14 -29.30 18.63
CA LEU A 634 29.65 -29.91 19.86
C LEU A 634 30.80 -30.59 20.64
N CYS A 635 31.28 -31.76 20.20
CA CYS A 635 32.31 -32.52 20.94
C CYS A 635 33.74 -31.95 20.81
N LYS A 636 33.94 -30.85 20.06
CA LYS A 636 35.21 -30.14 19.87
C LYS A 636 36.38 -30.97 19.30
N ARG A 637 36.15 -32.22 18.87
CA ARG A 637 37.11 -33.09 18.16
C ARG A 637 37.46 -32.51 16.78
N ARG A 638 38.62 -32.93 16.26
CA ARG A 638 39.24 -32.46 15.02
C ARG A 638 39.27 -33.56 13.96
N PHE A 639 39.03 -33.18 12.71
CA PHE A 639 39.02 -34.06 11.53
C PHE A 639 39.70 -33.34 10.37
N TYR A 640 40.37 -34.07 9.47
CA TYR A 640 40.86 -33.45 8.24
C TYR A 640 39.69 -32.95 7.40
N GLU A 641 39.86 -31.80 6.74
CA GLU A 641 38.80 -31.16 5.96
C GLU A 641 38.21 -32.12 4.91
N LYS A 642 39.09 -32.75 4.12
CA LYS A 642 38.73 -33.76 3.11
C LYS A 642 38.07 -35.02 3.70
N CYS A 643 38.39 -35.40 4.95
CA CYS A 643 37.79 -36.54 5.62
C CYS A 643 36.37 -36.23 6.09
N ALA A 644 36.15 -35.05 6.70
CA ALA A 644 34.82 -34.62 7.13
C ALA A 644 33.91 -34.32 5.93
N ILE A 645 34.41 -33.66 4.87
CA ILE A 645 33.63 -33.40 3.64
C ILE A 645 33.20 -34.72 2.96
N ASN A 646 34.05 -35.74 2.93
CA ASN A 646 33.65 -37.04 2.39
C ASN A 646 32.69 -37.79 3.33
N TRP A 647 32.89 -37.72 4.65
CA TRP A 647 31.96 -38.30 5.62
C TRP A 647 30.54 -37.72 5.52
N ILE A 648 30.43 -36.39 5.38
CA ILE A 648 29.14 -35.65 5.32
C ILE A 648 28.28 -36.05 4.10
N LYS A 649 28.88 -36.55 3.02
CA LYS A 649 28.14 -37.02 1.82
C LYS A 649 27.27 -38.24 2.11
N ASP A 650 27.77 -39.13 2.96
CA ASP A 650 27.11 -40.40 3.29
C ASP A 650 26.46 -40.36 4.70
N HIS A 651 26.92 -39.47 5.59
CA HIS A 651 26.51 -39.38 7.00
C HIS A 651 26.45 -37.92 7.48
N GLN A 652 25.25 -37.37 7.70
CA GLN A 652 25.06 -35.94 8.05
C GLN A 652 25.63 -35.52 9.43
N GLN A 653 26.11 -36.44 10.25
CA GLN A 653 26.45 -36.22 11.66
C GLN A 653 27.89 -36.62 12.03
N CYS A 654 28.45 -35.98 13.07
CA CYS A 654 29.80 -36.23 13.58
C CYS A 654 29.97 -37.67 14.11
N PRO A 655 30.97 -38.45 13.65
CA PRO A 655 31.15 -39.86 14.02
C PRO A 655 31.49 -40.12 15.49
N VAL A 656 31.69 -39.06 16.30
CA VAL A 656 32.09 -39.16 17.72
C VAL A 656 30.97 -38.72 18.67
N CYS A 657 29.92 -38.04 18.18
CA CYS A 657 28.86 -37.53 19.06
C CYS A 657 27.48 -37.37 18.42
N ASN A 658 27.29 -37.83 17.19
CA ASN A 658 26.04 -37.75 16.41
C ASN A 658 25.45 -36.33 16.30
N GLY A 659 26.27 -35.31 16.51
CA GLY A 659 25.90 -33.91 16.38
C GLY A 659 26.41 -33.32 15.09
N ASP A 660 25.71 -32.34 14.54
CA ASP A 660 25.97 -31.84 13.19
C ASP A 660 27.40 -31.30 13.03
N LEU A 661 28.03 -31.68 11.92
CA LEU A 661 29.26 -31.04 11.47
C LEU A 661 28.89 -29.78 10.67
N PRO A 662 29.76 -28.76 10.62
CA PRO A 662 29.51 -27.63 9.74
C PRO A 662 29.45 -28.12 8.29
N ILE A 663 28.53 -27.57 7.50
CA ILE A 663 28.45 -27.80 6.06
C ILE A 663 29.40 -26.79 5.39
N PHE A 664 30.14 -27.25 4.38
CA PHE A 664 31.19 -26.51 3.67
C PHE A 664 30.86 -26.42 2.18
#